data_AF-A0A1E8FES8-F1
#
_entry.id   AF-A0A1E8FES8-F1
#
_cell.length_a   1.000
_cell.length_b   1.000
_cell.length_c   1.000
_cell.angle_alpha   90.00
_cell.angle_beta   90.00
_cell.angle_gamma   90.00
#
_symmetry.space_group_name_H-M   'P 1'
#
loop_
_entity.id
_entity.type
_entity.pdbx_description
1 polymer ?
#
loop_
_entity_poly.entity_id
_entity_poly.type
_entity_poly.pdbx_seq_one_letter_code
_entity_poly.pdbx_strand_id
1 'polypeptide(L)'
;MKRNFKNLARGLQTKIEGLAYPSLAKAYKLAIKSGLFNPEWYQEHYGSFPSNWLAFKDYIKKSPYANVNPSPEFDTETYLRCNVDVYHAGLSPLLHYMYHGRNEGRAWSRALPRWTPRDNLIPKESATWRQQKIAIVLHIFYADFVAKFASCLEKFPTEVDVFVTAATQDIANDASATFKKINKVNNVKVTVCENRGRNFGPFLVHFSKELLAYDLMCHLHSKKSLYSGREQTQWFDYQNQFLLKDKHVTSSVLRLFDEHKELGLYYPTSFWMMPAWVNHWTCNKPFAKEFIAEWGLDISDNFLTYPVGGMFWARPAALEPLLNKTYQYEDFPAEPLPNDGSKLHALERILGPLVEKQGYEQFYYYAPLGRFTQDKTSISTSYYKPASSLLGDLSNFDIISFDVFDTVLRRKYCEPDYAKYLLGKELSHIGVFSSPEAFVEARNKAELTCRQTKSFEGDVSITEVYQQLAKECQISEECALDWMNKEFYYDLEMALPKDEMVEMVKQLSLNKKEIWFITDIYYTKRQVETMLRKIGIAVPYRLFVSSDLGKRKDAGTMWTYVKELISGTSKNYIHVGDNVRSDAQICGDFGLQNIHILHPIDKWKLAGFGCLASLDMDTPSESDILKWGPQISNLGRYPFFGE
;
A
#
# COMPACT_ATOMS: atom_id res chain seq x y z
N MET A 1 -8.23 -19.97 -47.98
CA MET A 1 -7.69 -21.26 -47.50
C MET A 1 -6.92 -21.19 -46.18
N LYS A 2 -5.86 -20.37 -46.01
CA LYS A 2 -5.04 -20.33 -44.77
C LYS A 2 -5.82 -20.05 -43.46
N ARG A 3 -6.87 -19.21 -43.51
CA ARG A 3 -7.73 -18.89 -42.35
C ARG A 3 -8.61 -20.08 -41.92
N ASN A 4 -9.12 -20.87 -42.87
CA ASN A 4 -9.88 -22.09 -42.60
C ASN A 4 -9.01 -23.21 -42.01
N PHE A 5 -7.77 -23.35 -42.47
CA PHE A 5 -6.83 -24.35 -41.93
C PHE A 5 -6.41 -24.04 -40.49
N LYS A 6 -6.13 -22.78 -40.16
CA LYS A 6 -5.86 -22.35 -38.78
C LYS A 6 -7.06 -22.59 -37.87
N ASN A 7 -8.28 -22.29 -38.33
CA ASN A 7 -9.50 -22.53 -37.55
C ASN A 7 -9.76 -24.03 -37.33
N LEU A 8 -9.50 -24.87 -38.33
CA LEU A 8 -9.62 -26.32 -38.23
C LEU A 8 -8.59 -26.92 -37.25
N ALA A 9 -7.33 -26.48 -37.34
CA ALA A 9 -6.27 -26.90 -36.43
C ALA A 9 -6.56 -26.48 -34.97
N ARG A 10 -7.06 -25.25 -34.77
CA ARG A 10 -7.52 -24.76 -33.45
C ARG A 10 -8.66 -25.61 -32.90
N GLY A 11 -9.65 -25.94 -33.73
CA GLY A 11 -10.77 -26.80 -33.35
C GLY A 11 -10.35 -28.23 -32.97
N LEU A 12 -9.37 -28.81 -33.68
CA LEU A 12 -8.79 -30.12 -33.35
C LEU A 12 -8.03 -30.08 -32.02
N GLN A 13 -7.19 -29.07 -31.80
CA GLN A 13 -6.43 -28.91 -30.57
C GLN A 13 -7.36 -28.75 -29.35
N THR A 14 -8.42 -27.96 -29.47
CA THR A 14 -9.43 -27.84 -28.40
C THR A 14 -10.13 -29.17 -28.11
N LYS A 15 -10.41 -30.00 -29.13
CA LYS A 15 -10.98 -31.34 -28.92
C LYS A 15 -10.01 -32.28 -28.20
N ILE A 16 -8.74 -32.30 -28.60
CA ILE A 16 -7.70 -33.14 -27.99
C ILE A 16 -7.48 -32.73 -26.52
N GLU A 17 -7.31 -31.43 -26.25
CA GLU A 17 -7.12 -30.94 -24.88
C GLU A 17 -8.37 -31.11 -24.01
N GLY A 18 -9.56 -31.01 -24.59
CA GLY A 18 -10.82 -31.28 -23.89
C GLY A 18 -10.99 -32.75 -23.50
N LEU A 19 -10.45 -33.68 -24.29
CA LEU A 19 -10.39 -35.11 -23.94
C LEU A 19 -9.39 -35.38 -22.80
N ALA A 20 -8.27 -34.65 -22.76
CA ALA A 20 -7.27 -34.78 -21.71
C ALA A 20 -7.72 -34.21 -20.34
N TYR A 21 -8.62 -33.20 -20.34
CA TYR A 21 -9.13 -32.56 -19.10
C TYR A 21 -10.67 -32.45 -19.09
N PRO A 22 -11.40 -33.56 -18.89
CA PRO A 22 -12.86 -33.60 -19.03
C PRO A 22 -13.62 -32.65 -18.08
N SER A 23 -13.16 -32.51 -16.83
CA SER A 23 -13.76 -31.61 -15.83
C SER A 23 -13.62 -30.15 -16.23
N LEU A 24 -12.44 -29.75 -16.71
CA LEU A 24 -12.18 -28.40 -17.21
C LEU A 24 -12.96 -28.12 -18.50
N ALA A 25 -13.13 -29.13 -19.36
CA ALA A 25 -13.93 -29.03 -20.59
C ALA A 25 -15.40 -28.77 -20.28
N LYS A 26 -15.94 -29.45 -19.26
CA LYS A 26 -17.29 -29.20 -18.73
C LYS A 26 -17.40 -27.79 -18.15
N ALA A 27 -16.41 -27.36 -17.37
CA ALA A 27 -16.37 -26.02 -16.79
C ALA A 27 -16.36 -24.92 -17.87
N TYR A 28 -15.53 -25.06 -18.90
CA TYR A 28 -15.47 -24.11 -20.02
C TYR A 28 -16.83 -23.98 -20.72
N LYS A 29 -17.47 -25.12 -21.06
CA LYS A 29 -18.79 -25.12 -21.71
C LYS A 29 -19.84 -24.42 -20.83
N LEU A 30 -19.81 -24.67 -19.52
CA LEU A 30 -20.73 -24.04 -18.58
C LEU A 30 -20.47 -22.53 -18.46
N ALA A 31 -19.21 -22.10 -18.39
CA ALA A 31 -18.81 -20.70 -18.26
C ALA A 31 -19.18 -19.87 -19.50
N ILE A 32 -19.02 -20.44 -20.69
CA ILE A 32 -19.47 -19.84 -21.95
C ILE A 32 -20.99 -19.74 -21.97
N LYS A 33 -21.70 -20.84 -21.64
CA LYS A 33 -23.17 -20.88 -21.67
C LYS A 33 -23.79 -19.89 -20.68
N SER A 34 -23.17 -19.68 -19.53
CA SER A 34 -23.65 -18.74 -18.52
C SER A 34 -23.23 -17.28 -18.78
N GLY A 35 -22.40 -17.01 -19.80
CA GLY A 35 -21.85 -15.68 -20.07
C GLY A 35 -20.78 -15.21 -19.08
N LEU A 36 -20.40 -16.05 -18.11
CA LEU A 36 -19.44 -15.68 -17.07
C LEU A 36 -17.99 -15.69 -17.56
N PHE A 37 -17.70 -16.38 -18.67
CA PHE A 37 -16.44 -16.24 -19.39
C PHE A 37 -16.71 -15.72 -20.81
N ASN A 38 -16.08 -14.61 -21.17
CA ASN A 38 -16.17 -14.02 -22.49
C ASN A 38 -14.77 -14.07 -23.14
N PRO A 39 -14.54 -14.99 -24.11
CA PRO A 39 -13.23 -15.15 -24.72
C PRO A 39 -12.72 -13.93 -25.49
N GLU A 40 -13.61 -13.17 -26.13
CA GLU A 40 -13.24 -11.99 -26.91
C GLU A 40 -12.77 -10.88 -25.98
N TRP A 41 -13.58 -10.60 -24.94
CA TRP A 41 -13.23 -9.64 -23.90
C TRP A 41 -11.93 -10.04 -23.19
N TYR A 42 -11.78 -11.31 -22.82
CA TYR A 42 -10.56 -11.80 -22.15
C TYR A 42 -9.31 -11.63 -23.02
N GLN A 43 -9.42 -11.90 -24.33
CA GLN A 43 -8.33 -11.72 -25.28
C GLN A 43 -7.94 -10.26 -25.48
N GLU A 44 -8.92 -9.36 -25.51
CA GLU A 44 -8.69 -7.92 -25.62
C GLU A 44 -7.88 -7.37 -24.45
N HIS A 45 -8.08 -7.91 -23.25
CA HIS A 45 -7.42 -7.43 -22.02
C HIS A 45 -6.10 -8.17 -21.74
N TYR A 46 -6.06 -9.50 -21.90
CA TYR A 46 -4.94 -10.32 -21.41
C TYR A 46 -4.06 -10.91 -22.51
N GLY A 47 -4.32 -10.54 -23.77
CA GLY A 47 -3.50 -10.87 -24.91
C GLY A 47 -4.09 -11.91 -25.85
N SER A 48 -3.36 -12.21 -26.92
CA SER A 48 -3.81 -13.13 -27.96
C SER A 48 -3.55 -14.59 -27.58
N PHE A 49 -4.59 -15.42 -27.64
CA PHE A 49 -4.49 -16.86 -27.39
C PHE A 49 -4.64 -17.68 -28.68
N PRO A 50 -4.01 -18.87 -28.79
CA PRO A 50 -4.22 -19.74 -29.95
C PRO A 50 -5.67 -20.25 -30.05
N SER A 51 -6.40 -20.35 -28.94
CA SER A 51 -7.82 -20.73 -28.91
C SER A 51 -8.52 -20.14 -27.68
N ASN A 52 -9.85 -20.00 -27.74
CA ASN A 52 -10.69 -19.57 -26.61
C ASN A 52 -10.56 -20.50 -25.40
N TRP A 53 -10.30 -21.78 -25.63
CA TRP A 53 -10.02 -22.76 -24.58
C TRP A 53 -8.72 -22.45 -23.81
N LEU A 54 -7.66 -22.05 -24.53
CA LEU A 54 -6.40 -21.66 -23.90
C LEU A 54 -6.52 -20.33 -23.15
N ALA A 55 -7.35 -19.40 -23.65
CA ALA A 55 -7.72 -18.18 -22.91
C ALA A 55 -8.43 -18.53 -21.58
N PHE A 56 -9.38 -19.47 -21.60
CA PHE A 56 -10.03 -19.92 -20.38
C PHE A 56 -9.05 -20.60 -19.41
N LYS A 57 -8.18 -21.47 -19.92
CA LYS A 57 -7.16 -22.15 -19.11
C LYS A 57 -6.18 -21.16 -18.48
N ASP A 58 -5.85 -20.08 -19.18
CA ASP A 58 -5.02 -18.99 -18.67
C ASP A 58 -5.71 -18.28 -17.49
N TYR A 59 -6.98 -17.89 -17.63
CA TYR A 59 -7.78 -17.33 -16.54
C TYR A 59 -7.84 -18.25 -15.31
N ILE A 60 -8.16 -19.54 -15.49
CA ILE A 60 -8.26 -20.50 -14.38
C ILE A 60 -6.93 -20.63 -13.62
N LYS A 61 -5.80 -20.51 -14.30
CA LYS A 61 -4.47 -20.60 -13.68
C LYS A 61 -4.07 -19.34 -12.92
N LYS A 62 -4.53 -18.16 -13.34
CA LYS A 62 -4.15 -16.85 -12.75
C LYS A 62 -5.11 -16.41 -11.63
N SER A 63 -6.40 -16.64 -11.83
CA SER A 63 -7.48 -16.16 -10.94
C SER A 63 -7.38 -16.53 -9.46
N PRO A 64 -6.68 -17.60 -9.01
CA PRO A 64 -6.51 -17.85 -7.58
C PRO A 64 -5.65 -16.82 -6.84
N TYR A 65 -4.75 -16.11 -7.53
CA TYR A 65 -3.81 -15.16 -6.93
C TYR A 65 -3.77 -13.80 -7.64
N ALA A 66 -4.40 -13.65 -8.81
CA ALA A 66 -4.49 -12.37 -9.51
C ALA A 66 -5.95 -11.93 -9.68
N ASN A 67 -6.19 -10.64 -9.53
CA ASN A 67 -7.48 -9.97 -9.76
C ASN A 67 -7.79 -9.74 -11.25
N VAL A 68 -7.51 -10.76 -12.08
CA VAL A 68 -7.93 -10.77 -13.49
C VAL A 68 -9.39 -11.17 -13.59
N ASN A 69 -10.16 -10.55 -14.47
CA ASN A 69 -11.57 -10.89 -14.65
C ASN A 69 -11.76 -11.85 -15.84
N PRO A 70 -12.76 -12.76 -15.82
CA PRO A 70 -13.06 -13.64 -16.94
C PRO A 70 -13.99 -13.01 -17.99
N SER A 71 -14.73 -11.97 -17.60
CA SER A 71 -15.71 -11.25 -18.41
C SER A 71 -16.18 -9.99 -17.67
N PRO A 72 -16.97 -9.10 -18.31
CA PRO A 72 -17.67 -8.02 -17.62
C PRO A 72 -18.69 -8.47 -16.56
N GLU A 73 -19.08 -9.76 -16.56
CA GLU A 73 -20.16 -10.28 -15.71
C GLU A 73 -19.67 -10.86 -14.38
N PHE A 74 -18.35 -10.87 -14.14
CA PHE A 74 -17.78 -11.45 -12.92
C PHE A 74 -16.55 -10.67 -12.44
N ASP A 75 -16.65 -10.12 -11.23
CA ASP A 75 -15.54 -9.45 -10.52
C ASP A 75 -14.80 -10.45 -9.63
N THR A 76 -13.61 -10.87 -10.08
CA THR A 76 -12.73 -11.80 -9.36
C THR A 76 -12.32 -11.26 -7.99
N GLU A 77 -11.98 -9.98 -7.92
CA GLU A 77 -11.50 -9.35 -6.69
C GLU A 77 -12.61 -9.27 -5.64
N THR A 78 -13.78 -8.76 -6.01
CA THR A 78 -14.95 -8.69 -5.10
C THR A 78 -15.29 -10.07 -4.59
N TYR A 79 -15.34 -11.07 -5.49
CA TYR A 79 -15.69 -12.42 -5.09
C TYR A 79 -14.70 -13.00 -4.07
N LEU A 80 -13.40 -12.87 -4.29
CA LEU A 80 -12.40 -13.39 -3.35
C LEU A 80 -12.35 -12.61 -2.03
N ARG A 81 -12.56 -11.28 -2.04
CA ARG A 81 -12.63 -10.49 -0.80
C ARG A 81 -13.83 -10.86 0.07
N CYS A 82 -14.99 -11.13 -0.55
CA CYS A 82 -16.18 -11.58 0.17
C CYS A 82 -16.10 -13.06 0.60
N ASN A 83 -15.20 -13.83 0.01
CA ASN A 83 -15.09 -15.28 0.19
C ASN A 83 -13.63 -15.67 0.48
N VAL A 84 -13.12 -15.19 1.61
CA VAL A 84 -11.71 -15.36 2.00
C VAL A 84 -11.29 -16.82 2.15
N ASP A 85 -12.24 -17.71 2.46
CA ASP A 85 -12.03 -19.16 2.48
C ASP A 85 -11.66 -19.71 1.10
N VAL A 86 -12.27 -19.20 0.04
CA VAL A 86 -11.96 -19.56 -1.37
C VAL A 86 -10.57 -19.08 -1.76
N TYR A 87 -10.21 -17.85 -1.35
CA TYR A 87 -8.88 -17.29 -1.55
C TYR A 87 -7.80 -18.10 -0.83
N HIS A 88 -8.00 -18.43 0.45
CA HIS A 88 -7.04 -19.22 1.23
C HIS A 88 -6.91 -20.66 0.73
N ALA A 89 -7.96 -21.23 0.14
CA ALA A 89 -7.92 -22.54 -0.49
C ALA A 89 -7.24 -22.54 -1.88
N GLY A 90 -6.88 -21.37 -2.43
CA GLY A 90 -6.26 -21.25 -3.75
C GLY A 90 -7.15 -21.73 -4.89
N LEU A 91 -8.47 -21.64 -4.72
CA LEU A 91 -9.45 -22.10 -5.71
C LEU A 91 -9.70 -21.03 -6.75
N SER A 92 -10.01 -21.45 -7.99
CA SER A 92 -10.47 -20.49 -9.01
C SER A 92 -11.85 -19.96 -8.61
N PRO A 93 -12.01 -18.63 -8.47
CA PRO A 93 -13.25 -18.02 -7.98
C PRO A 93 -14.43 -18.29 -8.92
N LEU A 94 -14.20 -18.29 -10.24
CA LEU A 94 -15.26 -18.61 -11.20
C LEU A 94 -15.73 -20.06 -11.08
N LEU A 95 -14.80 -21.02 -10.94
CA LEU A 95 -15.17 -22.43 -10.79
C LEU A 95 -15.90 -22.65 -9.47
N HIS A 96 -15.39 -22.07 -8.39
CA HIS A 96 -16.03 -22.13 -7.08
C HIS A 96 -17.46 -21.59 -7.16
N TYR A 97 -17.63 -20.39 -7.72
CA TYR A 97 -18.94 -19.78 -7.88
C TYR A 97 -19.90 -20.65 -8.70
N MET A 98 -19.46 -21.16 -9.86
CA MET A 98 -20.29 -21.95 -10.76
C MET A 98 -20.73 -23.30 -10.19
N TYR A 99 -19.88 -23.96 -9.40
CA TYR A 99 -20.17 -25.30 -8.87
C TYR A 99 -20.74 -25.29 -7.44
N HIS A 100 -20.41 -24.27 -6.64
CA HIS A 100 -20.75 -24.21 -5.22
C HIS A 100 -21.40 -22.87 -4.86
N GLY A 101 -20.70 -21.76 -5.08
CA GLY A 101 -21.05 -20.46 -4.53
C GLY A 101 -22.45 -19.95 -4.94
N ARG A 102 -22.90 -20.25 -6.16
CA ARG A 102 -24.26 -19.90 -6.60
C ARG A 102 -25.35 -20.60 -5.78
N ASN A 103 -25.15 -21.87 -5.44
CA ASN A 103 -26.11 -22.65 -4.64
C ASN A 103 -26.00 -22.31 -3.15
N GLU A 104 -24.83 -21.87 -2.69
CA GLU A 104 -24.58 -21.39 -1.34
C GLU A 104 -25.11 -19.95 -1.09
N GLY A 105 -25.61 -19.26 -2.12
CA GLY A 105 -26.08 -17.88 -2.01
C GLY A 105 -24.95 -16.85 -1.86
N ARG A 106 -23.71 -17.21 -2.18
CA ARG A 106 -22.57 -16.27 -2.12
C ARG A 106 -22.77 -15.13 -3.11
N ALA A 107 -22.62 -13.90 -2.63
CA ALA A 107 -22.72 -12.70 -3.46
C ALA A 107 -21.62 -12.68 -4.53
N TRP A 108 -21.96 -12.19 -5.72
CA TRP A 108 -21.03 -11.85 -6.79
C TRP A 108 -21.46 -10.53 -7.43
N SER A 109 -20.55 -9.91 -8.18
CA SER A 109 -20.84 -8.66 -8.90
C SER A 109 -20.30 -8.73 -10.32
N ARG A 110 -20.85 -7.87 -11.19
CA ARG A 110 -20.24 -7.53 -12.49
C ARG A 110 -18.88 -6.89 -12.24
N ALA A 111 -17.94 -7.05 -13.18
CA ALA A 111 -16.62 -6.43 -13.07
C ALA A 111 -16.76 -4.90 -12.91
N LEU A 112 -16.31 -4.39 -11.77
CA LEU A 112 -16.35 -2.96 -11.48
C LEU A 112 -14.97 -2.36 -11.82
N PRO A 113 -14.87 -1.45 -12.81
CA PRO A 113 -13.63 -0.71 -13.04
C PRO A 113 -13.44 0.28 -11.89
N ARG A 114 -12.78 -0.17 -10.82
CA ARG A 114 -12.44 0.65 -9.63
C ARG A 114 -11.58 1.85 -9.99
N TRP A 115 -10.87 1.76 -11.11
CA TRP A 115 -10.01 2.79 -11.66
C TRP A 115 -9.79 2.53 -13.14
N THR A 116 -9.64 3.60 -13.90
CA THR A 116 -9.23 3.54 -15.30
C THR A 116 -8.02 4.45 -15.46
N PRO A 117 -6.89 3.93 -15.97
CA PRO A 117 -5.70 4.76 -16.17
C PRO A 117 -5.98 5.88 -17.17
N ARG A 118 -5.38 7.05 -16.93
CA ARG A 118 -5.44 8.20 -17.85
C ARG A 118 -4.73 7.94 -19.18
N ASP A 119 -3.78 7.01 -19.18
CA ASP A 119 -2.98 6.60 -20.33
C ASP A 119 -3.06 5.08 -20.58
N ASN A 120 -2.53 4.63 -21.71
CA ASN A 120 -2.42 3.22 -22.04
C ASN A 120 -1.19 3.01 -22.94
N LEU A 121 -0.14 2.43 -22.37
CA LEU A 121 1.07 2.07 -23.10
C LEU A 121 0.81 0.79 -23.90
N ILE A 122 0.74 0.93 -25.23
CA ILE A 122 0.48 -0.19 -26.13
C ILE A 122 1.81 -0.63 -26.75
N PRO A 123 2.35 -1.82 -26.38
CA PRO A 123 3.63 -2.31 -26.91
C PRO A 123 3.53 -2.58 -28.41
N LYS A 124 4.42 -1.98 -29.20
CA LYS A 124 4.54 -2.27 -30.64
C LYS A 124 5.58 -3.36 -30.91
N GLU A 125 5.41 -4.11 -32.00
CA GLU A 125 6.46 -5.03 -32.43
C GLU A 125 7.61 -4.22 -33.05
N SER A 126 8.81 -4.39 -32.52
CA SER A 126 10.05 -3.89 -33.11
C SER A 126 10.95 -5.04 -33.54
N ALA A 127 11.92 -4.77 -34.40
CA ALA A 127 12.92 -5.78 -34.81
C ALA A 127 13.97 -6.02 -33.72
N THR A 128 14.12 -5.08 -32.77
CA THR A 128 15.28 -4.96 -31.87
C THR A 128 15.01 -5.40 -30.44
N TRP A 129 13.76 -5.51 -29.99
CA TRP A 129 13.47 -5.79 -28.57
C TRP A 129 14.06 -7.11 -28.05
N ARG A 130 14.33 -8.08 -28.93
CA ARG A 130 14.99 -9.35 -28.59
C ARG A 130 16.52 -9.26 -28.48
N GLN A 131 17.12 -8.17 -28.95
CA GLN A 131 18.57 -7.93 -28.95
C GLN A 131 19.05 -7.27 -27.66
N GLN A 132 18.14 -6.80 -26.81
CA GLN A 132 18.46 -6.22 -25.51
C GLN A 132 19.20 -7.24 -24.64
N LYS A 133 20.33 -6.82 -24.06
CA LYS A 133 21.12 -7.62 -23.14
C LYS A 133 20.46 -7.62 -21.76
N ILE A 134 19.93 -8.77 -21.36
CA ILE A 134 19.06 -8.91 -20.17
C ILE A 134 19.76 -9.72 -19.08
N ALA A 135 19.78 -9.18 -17.85
CA ALA A 135 20.16 -9.87 -16.64
C ALA A 135 18.92 -10.29 -15.82
N ILE A 136 18.75 -11.57 -15.54
CA ILE A 136 17.79 -12.07 -14.57
C ILE A 136 18.52 -12.28 -13.24
N VAL A 137 18.20 -11.46 -12.25
CA VAL A 137 18.83 -11.43 -10.92
C VAL A 137 17.90 -12.12 -9.92
N LEU A 138 18.34 -13.25 -9.38
CA LEU A 138 17.56 -14.11 -8.51
C LEU A 138 18.22 -14.20 -7.14
N HIS A 139 17.50 -13.80 -6.09
CA HIS A 139 17.87 -14.12 -4.72
C HIS A 139 17.06 -15.34 -4.23
N ILE A 140 17.73 -16.49 -4.13
CA ILE A 140 17.11 -17.79 -3.82
C ILE A 140 17.49 -18.22 -2.41
N PHE A 141 16.55 -17.99 -1.49
CA PHE A 141 16.59 -18.44 -0.11
C PHE A 141 15.95 -19.83 0.08
N TYR A 142 14.91 -20.16 -0.69
CA TYR A 142 14.22 -21.45 -0.62
C TYR A 142 14.48 -22.29 -1.87
N ALA A 143 14.98 -23.52 -1.68
CA ALA A 143 15.44 -24.39 -2.77
C ALA A 143 14.36 -24.69 -3.83
N ASP A 144 13.09 -24.79 -3.45
CA ASP A 144 12.00 -25.10 -4.40
C ASP A 144 11.81 -24.02 -5.48
N PHE A 145 12.38 -22.83 -5.29
CA PHE A 145 12.30 -21.75 -6.26
C PHE A 145 13.25 -21.90 -7.45
N VAL A 146 14.29 -22.74 -7.36
CA VAL A 146 15.16 -23.05 -8.52
C VAL A 146 14.31 -23.62 -9.65
N ALA A 147 13.51 -24.65 -9.36
CA ALA A 147 12.61 -25.26 -10.34
C ALA A 147 11.51 -24.29 -10.82
N LYS A 148 10.96 -23.45 -9.93
CA LYS A 148 9.95 -22.45 -10.30
C LYS A 148 10.48 -21.43 -11.30
N PHE A 149 11.67 -20.87 -11.04
CA PHE A 149 12.29 -19.93 -11.96
C PHE A 149 12.75 -20.60 -13.25
N ALA A 150 13.28 -21.83 -13.19
CA ALA A 150 13.67 -22.59 -14.37
C ALA A 150 12.49 -22.76 -15.34
N SER A 151 11.31 -23.13 -14.84
CA SER A 151 10.12 -23.29 -15.68
C SER A 151 9.63 -21.99 -16.33
N CYS A 152 9.98 -20.84 -15.76
CA CYS A 152 9.71 -19.53 -16.35
C CYS A 152 10.75 -19.21 -17.43
N LEU A 153 12.04 -19.40 -17.14
CA LEU A 153 13.16 -19.17 -18.05
C LEU A 153 13.10 -20.04 -19.32
N GLU A 154 12.67 -21.30 -19.21
CA GLU A 154 12.43 -22.20 -20.36
C GLU A 154 11.45 -21.61 -21.40
N LYS A 155 10.51 -20.79 -20.95
CA LYS A 155 9.45 -20.19 -21.78
C LYS A 155 9.74 -18.72 -22.12
N PHE A 156 10.86 -18.19 -21.64
CA PHE A 156 11.20 -16.78 -21.80
C PHE A 156 11.41 -16.44 -23.29
N PRO A 157 10.97 -15.25 -23.74
CA PRO A 157 10.86 -14.96 -25.18
C PRO A 157 12.19 -14.73 -25.91
N THR A 158 13.27 -14.46 -25.19
CA THR A 158 14.61 -14.18 -25.73
C THR A 158 15.70 -14.78 -24.84
N GLU A 159 16.96 -14.60 -25.21
CA GLU A 159 18.11 -15.04 -24.43
C GLU A 159 18.40 -14.11 -23.25
N VAL A 160 18.92 -14.66 -22.16
CA VAL A 160 19.23 -13.92 -20.92
C VAL A 160 20.51 -14.44 -20.27
N ASP A 161 21.12 -13.60 -19.43
CA ASP A 161 22.11 -14.03 -18.45
C ASP A 161 21.46 -14.10 -17.07
N VAL A 162 21.83 -15.10 -16.26
CA VAL A 162 21.23 -15.37 -14.96
C VAL A 162 22.24 -15.18 -13.84
N PHE A 163 21.92 -14.32 -12.89
CA PHE A 163 22.69 -14.05 -11.69
C PHE A 163 21.94 -14.58 -10.48
N VAL A 164 22.59 -15.41 -9.67
CA VAL A 164 21.98 -16.05 -8.51
C VAL A 164 22.78 -15.74 -7.26
N THR A 165 22.08 -15.21 -6.26
CA THR A 165 22.55 -15.22 -4.87
C THR A 165 21.78 -16.30 -4.12
N ALA A 166 22.48 -17.30 -3.60
CA ALA A 166 21.90 -18.47 -2.96
C ALA A 166 22.17 -18.46 -1.46
N ALA A 167 21.17 -18.81 -0.64
CA ALA A 167 21.34 -18.88 0.81
C ALA A 167 22.21 -20.04 1.29
N THR A 168 22.38 -21.08 0.46
CA THR A 168 23.22 -22.24 0.79
C THR A 168 23.99 -22.74 -0.43
N GLN A 169 25.07 -23.50 -0.18
CA GLN A 169 25.85 -24.13 -1.24
C GLN A 169 25.03 -25.13 -2.06
N ASP A 170 24.08 -25.84 -1.44
CA ASP A 170 23.22 -26.80 -2.14
C ASP A 170 22.30 -26.08 -3.14
N ILE A 171 21.69 -24.96 -2.74
CA ILE A 171 20.89 -24.12 -3.63
C ILE A 171 21.77 -23.57 -4.76
N ALA A 172 23.00 -23.15 -4.46
CA ALA A 172 23.92 -22.64 -5.47
C ALA A 172 24.26 -23.72 -6.52
N ASN A 173 24.54 -24.94 -6.08
CA ASN A 173 24.86 -26.07 -6.94
C ASN A 173 23.66 -26.45 -7.82
N ASP A 174 22.46 -26.54 -7.24
CA ASP A 174 21.23 -26.83 -7.99
C ASP A 174 20.92 -25.74 -9.01
N ALA A 175 20.96 -24.47 -8.61
CA ALA A 175 20.71 -23.33 -9.50
C ALA A 175 21.69 -23.32 -10.69
N SER A 176 22.98 -23.55 -10.44
CA SER A 176 24.01 -23.63 -11.48
C SER A 176 23.74 -24.79 -12.44
N ALA A 177 23.46 -25.99 -11.90
CA ALA A 177 23.23 -27.19 -12.70
C ALA A 177 21.92 -27.12 -13.51
N THR A 178 20.89 -26.48 -12.96
CA THR A 178 19.57 -26.38 -13.56
C THR A 178 19.52 -25.28 -14.62
N PHE A 179 19.97 -24.06 -14.31
CA PHE A 179 19.86 -22.93 -15.24
C PHE A 179 20.79 -23.05 -16.46
N LYS A 180 21.97 -23.66 -16.33
CA LYS A 180 22.88 -23.90 -17.46
C LYS A 180 22.32 -24.84 -18.54
N LYS A 181 21.33 -25.66 -18.20
CA LYS A 181 20.68 -26.58 -19.15
C LYS A 181 19.59 -25.90 -19.98
N ILE A 182 19.23 -24.67 -19.65
CA ILE A 182 18.16 -23.95 -20.32
C ILE A 182 18.73 -23.26 -21.56
N ASN A 183 18.27 -23.65 -22.75
CA ASN A 183 18.76 -23.12 -24.03
C ASN A 183 18.67 -21.59 -24.20
N LYS A 184 17.85 -20.91 -23.39
CA LYS A 184 17.69 -19.45 -23.38
C LYS A 184 18.61 -18.73 -22.41
N VAL A 185 19.41 -19.46 -21.65
CA VAL A 185 20.33 -18.89 -20.67
C VAL A 185 21.75 -18.97 -21.23
N ASN A 186 22.34 -17.82 -21.52
CA ASN A 186 23.67 -17.71 -22.11
C ASN A 186 24.76 -17.89 -21.05
N ASN A 187 24.68 -17.14 -19.96
CA ASN A 187 25.59 -17.25 -18.83
C ASN A 187 24.83 -17.47 -17.50
N VAL A 188 25.46 -18.20 -16.59
CA VAL A 188 24.97 -18.39 -15.22
C VAL A 188 26.08 -18.05 -14.23
N LYS A 189 25.86 -17.03 -13.41
CA LYS A 189 26.73 -16.66 -12.29
C LYS A 189 26.01 -16.94 -10.98
N VAL A 190 26.64 -17.71 -10.11
CA VAL A 190 26.06 -18.10 -8.82
C VAL A 190 27.06 -17.82 -7.70
N THR A 191 26.57 -17.24 -6.62
CA THR A 191 27.33 -17.02 -5.39
C THR A 191 26.50 -17.40 -4.17
N VAL A 192 27.17 -17.83 -3.10
CA VAL A 192 26.52 -18.03 -1.79
C VAL A 192 26.59 -16.71 -1.03
N CYS A 193 25.49 -16.32 -0.38
CA CYS A 193 25.39 -15.06 0.34
C CYS A 193 25.08 -15.25 1.82
N GLU A 194 25.46 -14.25 2.63
CA GLU A 194 25.04 -14.17 4.02
C GLU A 194 23.54 -13.91 4.12
N ASN A 195 22.93 -14.33 5.23
CA ASN A 195 21.56 -13.96 5.57
C ASN A 195 21.50 -12.51 6.10
N ARG A 196 21.87 -11.55 5.26
CA ARG A 196 21.99 -10.13 5.60
C ARG A 196 21.63 -9.25 4.40
N GLY A 197 20.86 -8.18 4.65
CA GLY A 197 20.39 -7.26 3.60
C GLY A 197 19.14 -7.73 2.82
N ARG A 198 18.46 -8.79 3.30
CA ARG A 198 17.25 -9.37 2.68
C ARG A 198 17.42 -9.61 1.18
N ASN A 199 16.48 -9.14 0.35
CA ASN A 199 16.53 -9.37 -1.09
C ASN A 199 17.49 -8.43 -1.84
N PHE A 200 17.88 -7.30 -1.25
CA PHE A 200 18.72 -6.29 -1.91
C PHE A 200 20.21 -6.51 -1.66
N GLY A 201 20.60 -6.67 -0.39
CA GLY A 201 22.01 -6.76 0.00
C GLY A 201 22.82 -7.78 -0.78
N PRO A 202 22.36 -9.04 -0.92
CA PRO A 202 23.10 -10.07 -1.62
C PRO A 202 23.51 -9.70 -3.04
N PHE A 203 22.59 -9.20 -3.87
CA PHE A 203 22.95 -8.84 -5.25
C PHE A 203 23.72 -7.51 -5.31
N LEU A 204 23.47 -6.58 -4.39
CA LEU A 204 24.20 -5.33 -4.32
C LEU A 204 25.68 -5.54 -3.97
N VAL A 205 25.98 -6.46 -3.06
CA VAL A 205 27.36 -6.84 -2.69
C VAL A 205 28.06 -7.55 -3.85
N HIS A 206 27.39 -8.52 -4.48
CA HIS A 206 28.07 -9.43 -5.41
C HIS A 206 28.04 -9.00 -6.88
N PHE A 207 26.98 -8.31 -7.33
CA PHE A 207 26.70 -8.13 -8.76
C PHE A 207 26.43 -6.67 -9.18
N SER A 208 26.21 -5.73 -8.25
CA SER A 208 25.79 -4.34 -8.52
C SER A 208 26.45 -3.68 -9.73
N LYS A 209 27.79 -3.56 -9.72
CA LYS A 209 28.54 -2.90 -10.80
C LYS A 209 28.50 -3.66 -12.12
N GLU A 210 28.44 -4.98 -12.08
CA GLU A 210 28.37 -5.79 -13.30
C GLU A 210 27.02 -5.60 -14.01
N LEU A 211 25.95 -5.40 -13.24
CA LEU A 211 24.61 -5.18 -13.78
C LEU A 211 24.53 -3.90 -14.63
N LEU A 212 25.40 -2.91 -14.40
CA LEU A 212 25.48 -1.69 -15.22
C LEU A 212 25.85 -1.96 -16.70
N ALA A 213 26.41 -3.13 -17.02
CA ALA A 213 26.74 -3.54 -18.38
C ALA A 213 25.59 -4.19 -19.15
N TYR A 214 24.36 -4.14 -18.62
CA TYR A 214 23.14 -4.70 -19.22
C TYR A 214 22.16 -3.58 -19.59
N ASP A 215 21.36 -3.84 -20.63
CA ASP A 215 20.31 -2.92 -21.04
C ASP A 215 19.13 -2.96 -20.05
N LEU A 216 18.83 -4.17 -19.56
CA LEU A 216 17.74 -4.44 -18.63
C LEU A 216 18.16 -5.45 -17.56
N MET A 217 17.63 -5.27 -16.36
CA MET A 217 17.68 -6.25 -15.29
C MET A 217 16.27 -6.57 -14.77
N CYS A 218 16.03 -7.83 -14.38
CA CYS A 218 14.84 -8.25 -13.64
C CYS A 218 15.28 -8.84 -12.31
N HIS A 219 14.89 -8.21 -11.20
CA HIS A 219 15.17 -8.70 -9.86
C HIS A 219 13.96 -9.43 -9.27
N LEU A 220 14.16 -10.68 -8.87
CA LEU A 220 13.17 -11.49 -8.16
C LEU A 220 13.81 -12.20 -6.97
N HIS A 221 12.98 -12.58 -5.99
CA HIS A 221 13.46 -13.37 -4.85
C HIS A 221 12.44 -14.41 -4.37
N SER A 222 12.92 -15.39 -3.62
CA SER A 222 12.12 -16.55 -3.21
C SER A 222 11.32 -16.35 -1.91
N LYS A 223 10.96 -15.12 -1.50
CA LYS A 223 10.36 -14.90 -0.17
C LYS A 223 9.00 -15.60 -0.07
N LYS A 224 8.79 -16.35 1.01
CA LYS A 224 7.51 -16.97 1.38
C LYS A 224 6.86 -16.14 2.48
N SER A 225 5.55 -15.89 2.39
CA SER A 225 4.82 -15.22 3.48
C SER A 225 4.39 -16.26 4.51
N LEU A 226 4.81 -16.11 5.77
CA LEU A 226 4.49 -17.04 6.88
C LEU A 226 3.48 -16.47 7.89
N TYR A 227 2.86 -15.32 7.58
CA TYR A 227 2.09 -14.50 8.52
C TYR A 227 0.89 -15.20 9.18
N SER A 228 0.31 -16.22 8.53
CA SER A 228 -0.88 -16.92 9.03
C SER A 228 -0.58 -18.32 9.60
N GLY A 229 0.68 -18.64 9.91
CA GLY A 229 1.09 -20.00 10.33
C GLY A 229 1.00 -21.06 9.22
N ARG A 230 0.70 -20.64 7.99
CA ARG A 230 0.72 -21.46 6.76
C ARG A 230 1.51 -20.71 5.70
N GLU A 231 2.24 -21.44 4.85
CA GLU A 231 2.95 -20.85 3.71
C GLU A 231 1.92 -20.23 2.74
N GLN A 232 2.00 -18.92 2.54
CA GLN A 232 1.24 -18.19 1.53
C GLN A 232 2.17 -17.73 0.42
N THR A 233 1.98 -18.27 -0.78
CA THR A 233 2.75 -17.91 -1.98
C THR A 233 2.02 -16.93 -2.88
N GLN A 234 0.76 -16.59 -2.62
CA GLN A 234 -0.09 -15.80 -3.53
C GLN A 234 0.54 -14.45 -3.92
N TRP A 235 1.18 -13.76 -2.98
CA TRP A 235 1.87 -12.50 -3.28
C TRP A 235 3.06 -12.73 -4.23
N PHE A 236 3.90 -13.74 -3.96
CA PHE A 236 4.96 -14.12 -4.91
C PHE A 236 4.38 -14.53 -6.26
N ASP A 237 3.32 -15.35 -6.27
CA ASP A 237 2.69 -15.83 -7.50
C ASP A 237 2.13 -14.68 -8.31
N TYR A 238 1.52 -13.67 -7.68
CA TYR A 238 1.07 -12.44 -8.32
C TYR A 238 2.25 -11.68 -8.95
N GLN A 239 3.32 -11.42 -8.19
CA GLN A 239 4.48 -10.68 -8.70
C GLN A 239 5.17 -11.44 -9.85
N ASN A 240 5.50 -12.70 -9.63
CA ASN A 240 6.14 -13.55 -10.62
C ASN A 240 5.25 -13.75 -11.87
N GLN A 241 3.92 -13.76 -11.72
CA GLN A 241 2.99 -13.81 -12.85
C GLN A 241 3.25 -12.65 -13.81
N PHE A 242 3.37 -11.42 -13.32
CA PHE A 242 3.48 -10.23 -14.16
C PHE A 242 4.92 -9.74 -14.40
N LEU A 243 5.90 -10.33 -13.73
CA LEU A 243 7.32 -10.03 -13.94
C LEU A 243 8.04 -11.03 -14.85
N LEU A 244 7.75 -12.34 -14.76
CA LEU A 244 8.56 -13.35 -15.46
C LEU A 244 7.75 -14.47 -16.14
N LYS A 245 6.62 -14.87 -15.55
CA LYS A 245 5.89 -16.08 -15.95
C LYS A 245 4.91 -15.85 -17.10
N ASP A 246 4.26 -14.68 -17.17
CA ASP A 246 3.33 -14.36 -18.25
C ASP A 246 4.08 -13.94 -19.52
N LYS A 247 4.02 -14.78 -20.55
CA LYS A 247 4.70 -14.51 -21.82
C LYS A 247 4.18 -13.26 -22.52
N HIS A 248 2.88 -12.97 -22.42
CA HIS A 248 2.29 -11.78 -23.05
C HIS A 248 2.80 -10.53 -22.36
N VAL A 249 2.74 -10.49 -21.03
CA VAL A 249 3.20 -9.34 -20.24
C VAL A 249 4.72 -9.16 -20.38
N THR A 250 5.52 -10.21 -20.20
CA THR A 250 6.99 -10.11 -20.34
C THR A 250 7.43 -9.66 -21.73
N SER A 251 6.86 -10.21 -22.80
CA SER A 251 7.18 -9.75 -24.17
C SER A 251 6.77 -8.29 -24.39
N SER A 252 5.68 -7.86 -23.76
CA SER A 252 5.20 -6.47 -23.82
C SER A 252 6.13 -5.51 -23.09
N VAL A 253 6.59 -5.87 -21.88
CA VAL A 253 7.57 -5.11 -21.09
C VAL A 253 8.86 -4.91 -21.88
N LEU A 254 9.39 -5.97 -22.49
CA LEU A 254 10.61 -5.88 -23.29
C LEU A 254 10.44 -4.97 -24.51
N ARG A 255 9.26 -4.98 -25.16
CA ARG A 255 8.95 -4.06 -26.26
C ARG A 255 8.81 -2.62 -25.80
N LEU A 256 8.17 -2.39 -24.67
CA LEU A 256 8.01 -1.05 -24.10
C LEU A 256 9.39 -0.46 -23.75
N PHE A 257 10.27 -1.22 -23.11
CA PHE A 257 11.66 -0.77 -22.91
C PHE A 257 12.42 -0.59 -24.24
N ASP A 258 12.14 -1.37 -25.27
CA ASP A 258 12.82 -1.12 -26.55
C ASP A 258 12.34 0.17 -27.22
N GLU A 259 11.03 0.40 -27.23
CA GLU A 259 10.34 1.54 -27.85
C GLU A 259 10.59 2.87 -27.10
N HIS A 260 10.59 2.82 -25.77
CA HIS A 260 10.62 3.99 -24.89
C HIS A 260 11.91 4.02 -24.06
N LYS A 261 12.85 4.90 -24.43
CA LYS A 261 14.16 4.99 -23.76
C LYS A 261 14.06 5.66 -22.39
N GLU A 262 13.06 6.49 -22.20
CA GLU A 262 12.68 7.16 -20.96
C GLU A 262 12.16 6.20 -19.88
N LEU A 263 11.58 5.04 -20.23
CA LEU A 263 11.10 4.09 -19.24
C LEU A 263 12.28 3.42 -18.52
N GLY A 264 12.33 3.55 -17.19
CA GLY A 264 13.44 3.07 -16.36
C GLY A 264 13.08 1.96 -15.37
N LEU A 265 11.82 1.86 -14.94
CA LEU A 265 11.38 0.91 -13.91
C LEU A 265 9.98 0.37 -14.19
N TYR A 266 9.84 -0.95 -14.10
CA TYR A 266 8.57 -1.67 -14.27
C TYR A 266 8.28 -2.66 -13.14
N TYR A 267 7.04 -2.67 -12.70
CA TYR A 267 6.48 -3.63 -11.76
C TYR A 267 4.94 -3.66 -11.93
N PRO A 268 4.22 -4.73 -11.56
CA PRO A 268 2.76 -4.68 -11.52
C PRO A 268 2.29 -3.80 -10.35
N THR A 269 1.05 -3.29 -10.43
CA THR A 269 0.44 -2.59 -9.29
C THR A 269 0.48 -3.43 -8.01
N SER A 270 0.46 -2.79 -6.84
CA SER A 270 0.56 -3.48 -5.54
C SER A 270 -0.42 -4.66 -5.44
N PHE A 271 0.04 -5.76 -4.84
CA PHE A 271 -0.76 -6.97 -4.70
C PHE A 271 -2.12 -6.65 -4.08
N TRP A 272 -3.20 -6.98 -4.78
CA TRP A 272 -4.54 -6.48 -4.49
C TRP A 272 -5.06 -6.85 -3.10
N MET A 273 -4.60 -7.93 -2.48
CA MET A 273 -4.95 -8.27 -1.09
C MET A 273 -4.22 -7.43 -0.04
N MET A 274 -3.20 -6.66 -0.43
CA MET A 274 -2.52 -5.72 0.47
C MET A 274 -3.38 -4.47 0.70
N PRO A 275 -3.36 -3.93 1.92
CA PRO A 275 -4.04 -2.69 2.21
C PRO A 275 -3.41 -1.54 1.42
N ALA A 276 -4.21 -0.57 0.99
CA ALA A 276 -3.76 0.50 0.11
C ALA A 276 -2.62 1.34 0.70
N TRP A 277 -2.62 1.48 2.03
CA TRP A 277 -1.64 2.26 2.79
C TRP A 277 -0.22 1.68 2.74
N VAL A 278 0.00 0.47 2.18
CA VAL A 278 1.37 -0.02 1.91
C VAL A 278 2.14 0.93 0.98
N ASN A 279 1.42 1.66 0.11
CA ASN A 279 1.95 2.71 -0.77
C ASN A 279 2.25 4.02 -0.03
N HIS A 280 2.52 3.99 1.27
CA HIS A 280 2.90 5.14 2.08
C HIS A 280 4.28 4.90 2.71
N TRP A 281 4.98 5.97 3.09
CA TRP A 281 6.24 5.88 3.82
C TRP A 281 6.14 5.21 5.20
N THR A 282 4.97 5.22 5.84
CA THR A 282 4.72 4.71 7.19
C THR A 282 5.88 4.96 8.19
N CYS A 283 6.32 3.94 8.92
CA CYS A 283 7.50 3.96 9.80
C CYS A 283 8.85 4.04 9.05
N ASN A 284 8.86 4.02 7.72
CA ASN A 284 10.07 4.01 6.90
C ASN A 284 10.60 5.41 6.54
N LYS A 285 9.76 6.47 6.65
CA LYS A 285 10.17 7.86 6.34
C LYS A 285 11.47 8.27 7.04
N PRO A 286 11.69 7.99 8.34
CA PRO A 286 12.94 8.37 9.01
C PRO A 286 14.18 7.66 8.45
N PHE A 287 14.05 6.43 7.98
CA PHE A 287 15.14 5.65 7.39
C PHE A 287 15.48 6.08 5.95
N ALA A 288 14.61 6.87 5.31
CA ALA A 288 14.86 7.42 3.98
C ALA A 288 15.84 8.61 4.00
N LYS A 289 16.07 9.24 5.16
CA LYS A 289 16.87 10.47 5.32
C LYS A 289 18.29 10.35 4.76
N GLU A 290 18.95 9.23 4.99
CA GLU A 290 20.31 8.99 4.46
C GLU A 290 20.32 9.01 2.93
N PHE A 291 19.38 8.32 2.29
CA PHE A 291 19.28 8.26 0.83
C PHE A 291 18.86 9.60 0.21
N ILE A 292 18.03 10.37 0.91
CA ILE A 292 17.64 11.73 0.50
C ILE A 292 18.85 12.65 0.47
N ALA A 293 19.66 12.62 1.53
CA ALA A 293 20.88 13.39 1.59
C ALA A 293 21.90 12.93 0.54
N GLU A 294 22.02 11.62 0.31
CA GLU A 294 22.98 11.04 -0.64
C GLU A 294 22.59 11.32 -2.10
N TRP A 295 21.30 11.21 -2.46
CA TRP A 295 20.84 11.26 -3.86
C TRP A 295 19.98 12.49 -4.21
N GLY A 296 19.76 13.40 -3.25
CA GLY A 296 18.99 14.63 -3.46
C GLY A 296 17.55 14.37 -3.88
N LEU A 297 16.89 13.44 -3.19
CA LEU A 297 15.52 12.99 -3.48
C LEU A 297 14.47 13.89 -2.81
N ASP A 298 13.32 14.02 -3.45
CA ASP A 298 12.13 14.64 -2.86
C ASP A 298 11.17 13.53 -2.36
N ILE A 299 10.79 13.63 -1.08
CA ILE A 299 9.84 12.72 -0.43
C ILE A 299 8.73 13.48 0.32
N SER A 300 8.43 14.69 -0.14
CA SER A 300 7.32 15.51 0.37
C SER A 300 6.00 14.73 0.33
N ASP A 301 5.77 13.99 -0.74
CA ASP A 301 4.61 13.10 -0.86
C ASP A 301 4.71 11.89 0.06
N ASN A 302 3.65 11.73 0.86
CA ASN A 302 3.51 10.63 1.81
C ASN A 302 3.18 9.30 1.13
N PHE A 303 2.35 9.38 0.08
CA PHE A 303 1.98 8.27 -0.78
C PHE A 303 2.91 8.21 -2.00
N LEU A 304 3.35 7.01 -2.35
CA LEU A 304 4.27 6.79 -3.46
C LEU A 304 4.05 5.43 -4.14
N THR A 305 4.30 5.40 -5.44
CA THR A 305 4.41 4.17 -6.22
C THR A 305 5.81 3.61 -6.09
N TYR A 306 5.92 2.32 -5.73
CA TYR A 306 7.17 1.59 -5.68
C TYR A 306 6.90 0.08 -5.88
N PRO A 307 7.91 -0.74 -6.20
CA PRO A 307 7.72 -2.18 -6.40
C PRO A 307 7.47 -2.90 -5.07
N VAL A 308 6.23 -2.88 -4.58
CA VAL A 308 5.82 -3.47 -3.30
C VAL A 308 6.15 -4.97 -3.27
N GLY A 309 7.13 -5.34 -2.46
CA GLY A 309 7.72 -6.68 -2.40
C GLY A 309 9.11 -6.77 -3.00
N GLY A 310 9.74 -5.67 -3.44
CA GLY A 310 11.13 -5.62 -3.89
C GLY A 310 11.44 -6.44 -5.14
N MET A 311 10.47 -6.63 -6.06
CA MET A 311 10.68 -7.33 -7.34
C MET A 311 10.26 -6.44 -8.50
N PHE A 312 11.11 -6.30 -9.51
CA PHE A 312 10.93 -5.33 -10.59
C PHE A 312 11.80 -5.64 -11.81
N TRP A 313 11.45 -5.03 -12.94
CA TRP A 313 12.36 -4.80 -14.05
C TRP A 313 12.90 -3.38 -13.99
N ALA A 314 14.17 -3.17 -14.33
CA ALA A 314 14.73 -1.84 -14.46
C ALA A 314 15.74 -1.77 -15.59
N ARG A 315 15.97 -0.55 -16.09
CA ARG A 315 17.25 -0.23 -16.72
C ARG A 315 18.29 -0.07 -15.62
N PRO A 316 19.43 -0.80 -15.67
CA PRO A 316 20.52 -0.57 -14.73
C PRO A 316 20.99 0.89 -14.71
N ALA A 317 20.98 1.57 -15.86
CA ALA A 317 21.30 2.99 -15.97
C ALA A 317 20.36 3.92 -15.16
N ALA A 318 19.08 3.54 -14.99
CA ALA A 318 18.13 4.30 -14.18
C ALA A 318 18.36 4.11 -12.67
N LEU A 319 19.12 3.08 -12.28
CA LEU A 319 19.50 2.77 -10.91
C LEU A 319 21.01 3.01 -10.68
N GLU A 320 21.67 3.78 -11.53
CA GLU A 320 23.13 3.94 -11.49
C GLU A 320 23.66 4.36 -10.11
N PRO A 321 23.05 5.33 -9.38
CA PRO A 321 23.57 5.71 -8.06
C PRO A 321 23.52 4.57 -7.03
N LEU A 322 22.55 3.65 -7.19
CA LEU A 322 22.44 2.44 -6.37
C LEU A 322 23.44 1.37 -6.81
N LEU A 323 23.62 1.16 -8.12
CA LEU A 323 24.41 0.04 -8.65
C LEU A 323 25.92 0.34 -8.75
N ASN A 324 26.32 1.61 -8.82
CA ASN A 324 27.74 1.98 -8.96
C ASN A 324 28.48 2.05 -7.61
N LYS A 325 27.76 1.98 -6.49
CA LYS A 325 28.35 1.93 -5.15
C LYS A 325 28.99 0.56 -4.88
N THR A 326 30.07 0.56 -4.12
CA THR A 326 30.66 -0.68 -3.58
C THR A 326 29.99 -0.98 -2.24
N TYR A 327 29.41 -2.16 -2.10
CA TYR A 327 28.75 -2.60 -0.87
C TYR A 327 29.55 -3.70 -0.18
N GLN A 328 29.47 -3.73 1.14
CA GLN A 328 29.81 -4.86 1.99
C GLN A 328 28.55 -5.29 2.76
N TYR A 329 28.55 -6.51 3.31
CA TYR A 329 27.41 -6.97 4.11
C TYR A 329 27.19 -6.10 5.34
N GLU A 330 28.26 -5.51 5.88
CA GLU A 330 28.26 -4.60 7.02
C GLU A 330 27.43 -3.34 6.82
N ASP A 331 27.24 -2.91 5.56
CA ASP A 331 26.42 -1.73 5.21
C ASP A 331 24.92 -1.97 5.43
N PHE A 332 24.51 -3.24 5.56
CA PHE A 332 23.13 -3.64 5.77
C PHE A 332 22.92 -4.06 7.24
N PRO A 333 21.75 -3.81 7.83
CA PRO A 333 21.51 -4.21 9.21
C PRO A 333 21.41 -5.75 9.31
N ALA A 334 21.90 -6.30 10.43
CA ALA A 334 21.86 -7.73 10.71
C ALA A 334 20.42 -8.19 11.03
N GLU A 335 20.14 -9.47 10.77
CA GLU A 335 18.88 -10.11 11.20
C GLU A 335 18.90 -10.41 12.72
N PRO A 336 17.74 -10.47 13.41
CA PRO A 336 16.39 -10.34 12.87
C PRO A 336 15.96 -8.89 12.66
N LEU A 337 15.38 -8.61 11.49
CA LEU A 337 14.77 -7.32 11.17
C LEU A 337 13.25 -7.35 11.36
N PRO A 338 12.63 -6.21 11.71
CA PRO A 338 11.18 -6.11 11.80
C PRO A 338 10.51 -6.35 10.45
N ASN A 339 9.22 -6.70 10.45
CA ASN A 339 8.48 -6.98 9.21
C ASN A 339 8.40 -5.77 8.26
N ASP A 340 8.37 -4.55 8.80
CA ASP A 340 8.49 -3.26 8.12
C ASP A 340 9.27 -2.29 9.05
N GLY A 341 9.74 -1.13 8.56
CA GLY A 341 10.42 -0.14 9.40
C GLY A 341 11.92 -0.38 9.54
N SER A 342 12.62 -0.49 8.41
CA SER A 342 14.09 -0.58 8.40
C SER A 342 14.69 0.10 7.17
N LYS A 343 16.02 0.29 7.17
CA LYS A 343 16.76 0.85 6.04
C LYS A 343 16.49 0.11 4.72
N LEU A 344 16.25 -1.20 4.75
CA LEU A 344 15.95 -2.00 3.56
C LEU A 344 14.55 -1.72 2.99
N HIS A 345 13.57 -1.46 3.86
CA HIS A 345 12.21 -1.10 3.44
C HIS A 345 12.12 0.34 2.91
N ALA A 346 12.95 1.24 3.45
CA ALA A 346 13.13 2.57 2.88
C ALA A 346 13.80 2.49 1.50
N LEU A 347 14.86 1.68 1.37
CA LEU A 347 15.55 1.44 0.09
C LEU A 347 14.58 0.95 -1.00
N GLU A 348 13.72 -0.02 -0.67
CA GLU A 348 12.69 -0.54 -1.58
C GLU A 348 11.75 0.57 -2.10
N ARG A 349 11.30 1.45 -1.20
CA ARG A 349 10.41 2.58 -1.50
C ARG A 349 11.07 3.68 -2.31
N ILE A 350 12.39 3.83 -2.20
CA ILE A 350 13.17 4.86 -2.87
C ILE A 350 13.43 4.54 -4.35
N LEU A 351 13.31 3.29 -4.79
CA LEU A 351 13.62 2.90 -6.17
C LEU A 351 12.87 3.76 -7.21
N GLY A 352 11.59 4.04 -6.98
CA GLY A 352 10.80 4.89 -7.86
C GLY A 352 11.33 6.34 -7.93
N PRO A 353 11.38 7.06 -6.79
CA PRO A 353 11.97 8.40 -6.72
C PRO A 353 13.40 8.50 -7.27
N LEU A 354 14.23 7.47 -7.05
CA LEU A 354 15.60 7.42 -7.57
C LEU A 354 15.63 7.37 -9.10
N VAL A 355 14.80 6.51 -9.69
CA VAL A 355 14.66 6.38 -11.16
C VAL A 355 14.20 7.70 -11.78
N GLU A 356 13.24 8.37 -11.15
CA GLU A 356 12.74 9.67 -11.59
C GLU A 356 13.78 10.78 -11.46
N LYS A 357 14.58 10.76 -10.39
CA LYS A 357 15.71 11.67 -10.22
C LYS A 357 16.75 11.50 -11.31
N GLN A 358 16.93 10.29 -11.84
CA GLN A 358 17.83 9.99 -12.96
C GLN A 358 17.23 10.36 -14.34
N GLY A 359 16.04 10.96 -14.39
CA GLY A 359 15.40 11.39 -15.63
C GLY A 359 14.65 10.27 -16.37
N TYR A 360 14.39 9.15 -15.70
CA TYR A 360 13.60 8.04 -16.23
C TYR A 360 12.19 8.02 -15.62
N GLU A 361 11.28 7.33 -16.30
CA GLU A 361 9.90 7.19 -15.88
C GLU A 361 9.60 5.78 -15.39
N GLN A 362 8.64 5.70 -14.47
CA GLN A 362 8.07 4.44 -14.01
C GLN A 362 6.86 4.08 -14.87
N PHE A 363 6.65 2.79 -15.09
CA PHE A 363 5.41 2.27 -15.68
C PHE A 363 5.04 0.95 -15.03
N TYR A 364 3.76 0.59 -15.06
CA TYR A 364 3.30 -0.60 -14.33
C TYR A 364 2.15 -1.30 -15.05
N TYR A 365 1.94 -2.56 -14.68
CA TYR A 365 0.87 -3.38 -15.22
C TYR A 365 -0.32 -3.41 -14.27
N TYR A 366 -1.48 -2.92 -14.74
CA TYR A 366 -2.74 -2.96 -14.02
C TYR A 366 -3.55 -4.20 -14.41
N ALA A 367 -3.46 -5.24 -13.59
CA ALA A 367 -4.03 -6.56 -13.86
C ALA A 367 -5.56 -6.59 -14.07
N PRO A 368 -6.40 -5.77 -13.40
CA PRO A 368 -7.85 -5.79 -13.65
C PRO A 368 -8.25 -5.46 -15.10
N LEU A 369 -7.48 -4.63 -15.80
CA LEU A 369 -7.73 -4.25 -17.19
C LEU A 369 -6.69 -4.80 -18.18
N GLY A 370 -5.63 -5.43 -17.68
CA GLY A 370 -4.53 -5.94 -18.51
C GLY A 370 -3.78 -4.85 -19.28
N ARG A 371 -3.63 -3.67 -18.68
CA ARG A 371 -3.02 -2.49 -19.31
C ARG A 371 -1.68 -2.12 -18.70
N PHE A 372 -0.80 -1.55 -19.53
CA PHE A 372 0.39 -0.84 -19.08
C PHE A 372 0.11 0.66 -19.02
N THR A 373 0.67 1.35 -18.04
CA THR A 373 0.32 2.75 -17.75
C THR A 373 1.39 3.41 -16.89
N GLN A 374 1.47 4.74 -16.96
CA GLN A 374 2.36 5.61 -16.17
C GLN A 374 1.60 6.45 -15.15
N ASP A 375 0.27 6.49 -15.20
CA ASP A 375 -0.65 7.10 -14.23
C ASP A 375 -0.56 6.60 -12.75
N LYS A 376 0.37 7.15 -11.97
CA LYS A 376 0.63 6.76 -10.56
C LYS A 376 -0.60 6.75 -9.63
N THR A 377 -1.73 7.32 -10.03
CA THR A 377 -2.96 7.37 -9.22
C THR A 377 -3.58 6.00 -8.94
N SER A 378 -3.07 4.91 -9.53
CA SER A 378 -3.51 3.54 -9.20
C SER A 378 -3.40 3.21 -7.70
N ILE A 379 -2.47 3.83 -6.98
CA ILE A 379 -2.32 3.65 -5.52
C ILE A 379 -3.54 4.15 -4.73
N SER A 380 -4.34 5.03 -5.33
CA SER A 380 -5.54 5.58 -4.73
C SER A 380 -6.82 4.79 -5.03
N THR A 381 -6.75 3.77 -5.90
CA THR A 381 -7.91 2.95 -6.34
C THR A 381 -8.80 2.47 -5.19
N SER A 382 -8.20 1.95 -4.11
CA SER A 382 -8.91 1.44 -2.94
C SER A 382 -9.64 2.51 -2.14
N TYR A 383 -9.31 3.79 -2.36
CA TYR A 383 -9.98 4.93 -1.76
C TYR A 383 -11.12 5.47 -2.62
N TYR A 384 -11.38 4.92 -3.82
CA TYR A 384 -12.59 5.23 -4.58
C TYR A 384 -13.71 4.27 -4.18
N LYS A 385 -14.57 4.72 -3.26
CA LYS A 385 -15.65 3.91 -2.68
C LYS A 385 -16.91 4.78 -2.51
N PRO A 386 -18.11 4.24 -2.81
CA PRO A 386 -19.35 4.90 -2.41
C PRO A 386 -19.41 5.04 -0.89
N ALA A 387 -19.91 6.17 -0.37
CA ALA A 387 -20.02 6.42 1.07
C ALA A 387 -20.76 5.30 1.84
N SER A 388 -21.74 4.64 1.21
CA SER A 388 -22.48 3.51 1.78
C SER A 388 -21.65 2.24 1.98
N SER A 389 -20.51 2.09 1.30
CA SER A 389 -19.71 0.87 1.39
C SER A 389 -19.07 0.71 2.76
N LEU A 390 -18.62 1.82 3.37
CA LEU A 390 -17.95 1.79 4.67
C LEU A 390 -18.90 1.29 5.76
N LEU A 391 -20.16 1.72 5.75
CA LEU A 391 -21.17 1.19 6.66
C LEU A 391 -21.33 -0.33 6.50
N GLY A 392 -21.33 -0.83 5.27
CA GLY A 392 -21.38 -2.28 4.99
C GLY A 392 -20.14 -3.01 5.51
N ASP A 393 -18.96 -2.46 5.27
CA ASP A 393 -17.67 -3.01 5.75
C ASP A 393 -17.66 -3.12 7.30
N LEU A 394 -18.23 -2.13 7.99
CA LEU A 394 -18.28 -2.06 9.45
C LEU A 394 -19.42 -2.88 10.08
N SER A 395 -20.50 -3.12 9.35
CA SER A 395 -21.72 -3.77 9.88
C SER A 395 -21.49 -5.21 10.35
N ASN A 396 -20.43 -5.86 9.88
CA ASN A 396 -20.08 -7.22 10.29
C ASN A 396 -19.37 -7.29 11.65
N PHE A 397 -19.04 -6.15 12.26
CA PHE A 397 -18.31 -6.07 13.53
C PHE A 397 -19.23 -5.72 14.70
N ASP A 398 -18.94 -6.24 15.88
CA ASP A 398 -19.70 -6.02 17.13
C ASP A 398 -19.20 -4.77 17.85
N ILE A 399 -17.88 -4.58 17.89
CA ILE A 399 -17.20 -3.42 18.48
C ILE A 399 -16.54 -2.64 17.35
N ILE A 400 -16.88 -1.35 17.25
CA ILE A 400 -16.35 -0.47 16.22
C ILE A 400 -15.77 0.74 16.92
N SER A 401 -14.47 0.95 16.71
CA SER A 401 -13.78 2.12 17.25
C SER A 401 -13.41 3.10 16.16
N PHE A 402 -13.45 4.38 16.50
CA PHE A 402 -13.07 5.48 15.62
C PHE A 402 -11.96 6.30 16.27
N ASP A 403 -10.99 6.75 15.48
CA ASP A 403 -10.26 7.96 15.86
C ASP A 403 -11.21 9.17 15.93
N VAL A 404 -10.79 10.21 16.63
CA VAL A 404 -11.57 11.45 16.78
C VAL A 404 -11.22 12.46 15.70
N PHE A 405 -9.96 12.86 15.60
CA PHE A 405 -9.53 14.00 14.78
C PHE A 405 -9.32 13.55 13.33
N ASP A 406 -9.80 14.34 12.38
CA ASP A 406 -9.83 14.04 10.94
C ASP A 406 -10.61 12.76 10.56
N THR A 407 -11.20 12.09 11.56
CA THR A 407 -12.00 10.87 11.42
C THR A 407 -13.49 11.05 11.70
N VAL A 408 -13.90 11.61 12.84
CA VAL A 408 -15.31 12.01 13.09
C VAL A 408 -15.46 13.51 13.31
N LEU A 409 -14.39 14.15 13.76
CA LEU A 409 -14.24 15.57 13.94
C LEU A 409 -13.27 16.09 12.89
N ARG A 410 -13.61 17.19 12.23
CA ARG A 410 -12.66 17.95 11.40
C ARG A 410 -12.55 19.36 11.95
N ARG A 411 -11.41 20.01 11.75
CA ARG A 411 -11.27 21.42 12.07
C ARG A 411 -11.69 22.29 10.89
N LYS A 412 -12.26 23.47 11.15
CA LYS A 412 -12.58 24.47 10.12
C LYS A 412 -11.37 24.82 9.26
N TYR A 413 -10.19 24.86 9.89
CA TYR A 413 -8.90 25.01 9.22
C TYR A 413 -8.11 23.73 9.48
N CYS A 414 -7.64 23.07 8.41
CA CYS A 414 -6.96 21.77 8.52
C CYS A 414 -5.69 21.79 9.39
N GLU A 415 -5.12 22.97 9.63
CA GLU A 415 -3.90 23.16 10.42
C GLU A 415 -4.15 22.89 11.93
N PRO A 416 -3.59 21.82 12.51
CA PRO A 416 -3.83 21.44 13.91
C PRO A 416 -3.33 22.48 14.92
N ASP A 417 -2.22 23.18 14.63
CA ASP A 417 -1.63 24.15 15.55
C ASP A 417 -2.29 25.54 15.48
N TYR A 418 -3.32 25.73 14.65
CA TYR A 418 -3.95 27.03 14.48
C TYR A 418 -4.65 27.55 15.74
N ALA A 419 -5.13 26.68 16.62
CA ALA A 419 -5.66 27.09 17.92
C ALA A 419 -4.58 27.72 18.82
N LYS A 420 -3.37 27.14 18.80
CA LYS A 420 -2.19 27.69 19.49
C LYS A 420 -1.80 29.04 18.87
N TYR A 421 -1.85 29.14 17.55
CA TYR A 421 -1.56 30.37 16.82
C TYR A 421 -2.49 31.53 17.21
N LEU A 422 -3.80 31.29 17.28
CA LEU A 422 -4.79 32.29 17.69
C LEU A 422 -4.54 32.83 19.10
N LEU A 423 -4.23 31.95 20.05
CA LEU A 423 -3.79 32.37 21.38
C LEU A 423 -2.48 33.16 21.31
N GLY A 424 -1.52 32.71 20.51
CA GLY A 424 -0.27 33.42 20.24
C GLY A 424 -0.49 34.85 19.73
N LYS A 425 -1.50 35.10 18.89
CA LYS A 425 -1.89 36.45 18.43
C LYS A 425 -2.35 37.34 19.57
N GLU A 426 -3.23 36.83 20.44
CA GLU A 426 -3.65 37.60 21.61
C GLU A 426 -2.48 37.95 22.51
N LEU A 427 -1.66 36.94 22.85
CA LEU A 427 -0.53 37.10 23.76
C LEU A 427 0.56 38.02 23.20
N SER A 428 0.75 38.02 21.89
CA SER A 428 1.67 38.94 21.23
C SER A 428 1.15 40.37 21.19
N HIS A 429 -0.16 40.53 20.97
CA HIS A 429 -0.79 41.85 20.99
C HIS A 429 -0.69 42.54 22.35
N ILE A 430 -0.74 41.78 23.45
CA ILE A 430 -0.54 42.30 24.81
C ILE A 430 0.94 42.32 25.25
N GLY A 431 1.88 42.00 24.34
CA GLY A 431 3.32 42.11 24.56
C GLY A 431 3.95 41.01 25.40
N VAL A 432 3.27 39.88 25.63
CA VAL A 432 3.80 38.74 26.40
C VAL A 432 4.75 37.90 25.56
N PHE A 433 4.46 37.73 24.27
CA PHE A 433 5.35 37.10 23.29
C PHE A 433 5.68 38.08 22.16
N SER A 434 6.82 37.87 21.48
CA SER A 434 7.24 38.73 20.37
C SER A 434 6.45 38.51 19.09
N SER A 435 5.86 37.32 18.92
CA SER A 435 5.09 36.91 17.75
C SER A 435 4.22 35.67 18.08
N PRO A 436 3.14 35.43 17.33
CA PRO A 436 2.33 34.22 17.48
C PRO A 436 3.16 32.93 17.38
N GLU A 437 4.12 32.91 16.46
CA GLU A 437 5.02 31.79 16.20
C GLU A 437 5.92 31.52 17.42
N ALA A 438 6.41 32.57 18.09
CA ALA A 438 7.21 32.41 19.31
C ALA A 438 6.41 31.76 20.45
N PHE A 439 5.11 32.04 20.56
CA PHE A 439 4.26 31.33 21.52
C PHE A 439 4.07 29.86 21.13
N VAL A 440 3.78 29.56 19.86
CA VAL A 440 3.62 28.19 19.37
C VAL A 440 4.89 27.38 19.62
N GLU A 441 6.07 27.94 19.36
CA GLU A 441 7.36 27.30 19.64
C GLU A 441 7.53 27.01 21.14
N ALA A 442 7.27 28.00 22.00
CA ALA A 442 7.36 27.81 23.46
C ALA A 442 6.38 26.74 23.96
N ARG A 443 5.15 26.73 23.44
CA ARG A 443 4.11 25.75 23.79
C ARG A 443 4.45 24.32 23.32
N ASN A 444 5.01 24.18 22.12
CA ASN A 444 5.45 22.89 21.59
C ASN A 444 6.72 22.39 22.31
N LYS A 445 7.62 23.30 22.70
CA LYS A 445 8.79 22.98 23.53
C LYS A 445 8.38 22.49 24.92
N ALA A 446 7.44 23.15 25.59
CA ALA A 446 6.95 22.72 26.89
C ALA A 446 6.36 21.29 26.82
N GLU A 447 5.63 20.96 25.76
CA GLU A 447 5.12 19.61 25.53
C GLU A 447 6.25 18.59 25.36
N LEU A 448 7.25 18.92 24.54
CA LEU A 448 8.42 18.08 24.35
C LEU A 448 9.18 17.87 25.67
N THR A 449 9.36 18.91 26.47
CA THR A 449 9.97 18.83 27.80
C THR A 449 9.18 17.87 28.71
N CYS A 450 7.86 17.94 28.73
CA CYS A 450 7.02 16.99 29.46
C CYS A 450 7.22 15.55 28.97
N ARG A 451 7.24 15.33 27.66
CA ARG A 451 7.47 13.99 27.06
C ARG A 451 8.87 13.46 27.42
N GLN A 452 9.90 14.31 27.33
CA GLN A 452 11.28 13.96 27.70
C GLN A 452 11.43 13.62 29.17
N THR A 453 10.76 14.37 30.06
CA THR A 453 10.75 14.11 31.51
C THR A 453 10.14 12.75 31.85
N LYS A 454 9.16 12.30 31.05
CA LYS A 454 8.59 10.95 31.15
C LYS A 454 9.37 9.88 30.36
N SER A 455 10.54 10.20 29.81
CA SER A 455 11.29 9.29 28.91
C SER A 455 10.46 8.78 27.72
N PHE A 456 9.50 9.59 27.25
CA PHE A 456 8.50 9.23 26.23
C PHE A 456 7.59 8.05 26.61
N GLU A 457 7.52 7.68 27.89
CA GLU A 457 6.57 6.69 28.41
C GLU A 457 5.21 7.34 28.68
N GLY A 458 4.16 6.68 28.20
CA GLY A 458 2.78 7.17 28.28
C GLY A 458 2.51 8.38 27.37
N ASP A 459 1.65 9.28 27.82
CA ASP A 459 1.34 10.52 27.10
C ASP A 459 1.29 11.74 28.05
N VAL A 460 1.19 12.93 27.48
CA VAL A 460 1.17 14.21 28.19
C VAL A 460 -0.21 14.84 28.09
N SER A 461 -0.68 15.41 29.20
CA SER A 461 -1.93 16.18 29.24
C SER A 461 -1.68 17.67 29.08
N ILE A 462 -2.67 18.39 28.57
CA ILE A 462 -2.62 19.84 28.39
C ILE A 462 -2.32 20.57 29.70
N THR A 463 -2.83 20.03 30.82
CA THR A 463 -2.58 20.55 32.16
C THR A 463 -1.10 20.48 32.50
N GLU A 464 -0.45 19.33 32.27
CA GLU A 464 0.99 19.18 32.51
C GLU A 464 1.80 20.13 31.62
N VAL A 465 1.38 20.29 30.36
CA VAL A 465 2.10 21.19 29.45
C VAL A 465 1.98 22.64 29.88
N TYR A 466 0.80 23.10 30.29
CA TYR A 466 0.63 24.48 30.77
C TYR A 466 1.29 24.72 32.13
N GLN A 467 1.37 23.72 33.00
CA GLN A 467 2.19 23.79 34.22
C GLN A 467 3.68 23.92 33.89
N GLN A 468 4.16 23.21 32.86
CA GLN A 468 5.54 23.34 32.40
C GLN A 468 5.79 24.71 31.76
N LEU A 469 4.87 25.17 30.89
CA LEU A 469 4.93 26.49 30.27
C LEU A 469 4.91 27.61 31.32
N ALA A 470 4.12 27.45 32.40
CA ALA A 470 4.09 28.40 33.50
C ALA A 470 5.45 28.61 34.14
N LYS A 471 6.19 27.51 34.36
CA LYS A 471 7.55 27.53 34.90
C LYS A 471 8.54 28.16 33.94
N GLU A 472 8.49 27.78 32.66
CA GLU A 472 9.43 28.27 31.64
C GLU A 472 9.23 29.76 31.33
N CYS A 473 7.97 30.23 31.30
CA CYS A 473 7.61 31.63 31.04
C CYS A 473 7.49 32.49 32.30
N GLN A 474 7.67 31.90 33.50
CA GLN A 474 7.55 32.59 34.80
C GLN A 474 6.21 33.31 34.99
N ILE A 475 5.10 32.68 34.56
CA ILE A 475 3.74 33.21 34.73
C ILE A 475 3.03 32.49 35.88
N SER A 476 1.97 33.11 36.42
CA SER A 476 1.16 32.48 37.48
C SER A 476 0.38 31.27 36.97
N GLU A 477 0.06 30.34 37.87
CA GLU A 477 -0.77 29.17 37.55
C GLU A 477 -2.18 29.58 37.07
N GLU A 478 -2.74 30.66 37.60
CA GLU A 478 -4.02 31.22 37.15
C GLU A 478 -3.94 31.71 35.70
N CYS A 479 -2.85 32.39 35.33
CA CYS A 479 -2.61 32.86 33.98
C CYS A 479 -2.46 31.67 33.01
N ALA A 480 -1.67 30.66 33.39
CA ALA A 480 -1.51 29.45 32.60
C ALA A 480 -2.83 28.69 32.42
N LEU A 481 -3.69 28.65 33.45
CA LEU A 481 -5.02 28.05 33.37
C LEU A 481 -5.95 28.82 32.41
N ASP A 482 -5.93 30.15 32.44
CA ASP A 482 -6.67 30.99 31.48
C ASP A 482 -6.23 30.70 30.04
N TRP A 483 -4.92 30.67 29.79
CA TRP A 483 -4.37 30.39 28.47
C TRP A 483 -4.71 28.98 27.99
N MET A 484 -4.62 27.98 28.87
CA MET A 484 -5.01 26.60 28.58
C MET A 484 -6.46 26.50 28.13
N ASN A 485 -7.36 27.18 28.85
CA ASN A 485 -8.77 27.21 28.50
C ASN A 485 -9.01 27.92 27.17
N LYS A 486 -8.32 29.04 26.91
CA LYS A 486 -8.40 29.77 25.63
C LYS A 486 -7.92 28.95 24.43
N GLU A 487 -6.78 28.25 24.53
CA GLU A 487 -6.30 27.35 23.47
C GLU A 487 -7.39 26.31 23.14
N PHE A 488 -7.95 25.66 24.17
CA PHE A 488 -9.02 24.69 23.98
C PHE A 488 -10.30 25.32 23.41
N TYR A 489 -10.68 26.53 23.83
CA TYR A 489 -11.88 27.19 23.31
C TYR A 489 -11.75 27.55 21.83
N TYR A 490 -10.56 27.99 21.39
CA TYR A 490 -10.30 28.21 19.97
C TYR A 490 -10.45 26.92 19.16
N ASP A 491 -9.86 25.82 19.62
CA ASP A 491 -9.99 24.55 18.92
C ASP A 491 -11.43 24.03 18.93
N LEU A 492 -12.10 24.16 20.09
CA LEU A 492 -13.51 23.83 20.22
C LEU A 492 -14.36 24.65 19.26
N GLU A 493 -14.13 25.96 19.11
CA GLU A 493 -14.86 26.83 18.17
C GLU A 493 -14.73 26.33 16.73
N MET A 494 -13.51 25.95 16.34
CA MET A 494 -13.19 25.44 15.01
C MET A 494 -13.63 24.00 14.75
N ALA A 495 -13.97 23.23 15.79
CA ALA A 495 -14.43 21.85 15.65
C ALA A 495 -15.75 21.77 14.87
N LEU A 496 -15.73 21.00 13.78
CA LEU A 496 -16.86 20.72 12.91
C LEU A 496 -17.08 19.19 12.80
N PRO A 497 -18.31 18.74 12.58
CA PRO A 497 -18.56 17.35 12.26
C PRO A 497 -17.98 16.96 10.90
N LYS A 498 -17.51 15.72 10.83
CA LYS A 498 -17.44 14.96 9.58
C LYS A 498 -18.79 14.26 9.41
N ASP A 499 -19.76 14.97 8.84
CA ASP A 499 -21.20 14.65 8.90
C ASP A 499 -21.51 13.18 8.55
N GLU A 500 -20.88 12.68 7.49
CA GLU A 500 -21.07 11.31 7.00
C GLU A 500 -20.61 10.27 8.02
N MET A 501 -19.52 10.55 8.74
CA MET A 501 -18.97 9.68 9.77
C MET A 501 -19.79 9.76 11.07
N VAL A 502 -20.28 10.95 11.43
CA VAL A 502 -21.18 11.15 12.57
C VAL A 502 -22.51 10.41 12.36
N GLU A 503 -23.11 10.52 11.18
CA GLU A 503 -24.34 9.77 10.85
C GLU A 503 -24.07 8.25 10.82
N MET A 504 -22.91 7.82 10.34
CA MET A 504 -22.52 6.40 10.37
C MET A 504 -22.40 5.86 11.79
N VAL A 505 -21.76 6.60 12.70
CA VAL A 505 -21.69 6.23 14.12
C VAL A 505 -23.09 6.04 14.70
N LYS A 506 -24.02 6.95 14.38
CA LYS A 506 -25.41 6.87 14.82
C LYS A 506 -26.11 5.62 14.28
N GLN A 507 -25.96 5.32 13.00
CA GLN A 507 -26.57 4.13 12.37
C GLN A 507 -26.01 2.83 12.96
N LEU A 508 -24.70 2.75 13.18
CA LEU A 508 -24.07 1.60 13.83
C LEU A 508 -24.60 1.42 15.26
N SER A 509 -24.72 2.50 16.04
CA SER A 509 -25.29 2.43 17.38
C SER A 509 -26.76 1.97 17.38
N LEU A 510 -27.58 2.46 16.45
CA LEU A 510 -28.98 2.01 16.26
C LEU A 510 -29.05 0.51 15.92
N ASN A 511 -28.06 0.00 15.19
CA ASN A 511 -27.88 -1.42 14.90
C ASN A 511 -27.20 -2.19 16.05
N LYS A 512 -27.22 -1.63 17.27
CA LYS A 512 -26.73 -2.23 18.52
C LYS A 512 -25.23 -2.56 18.51
N LYS A 513 -24.44 -1.86 17.68
CA LYS A 513 -22.98 -1.96 17.70
C LYS A 513 -22.43 -1.19 18.89
N GLU A 514 -21.35 -1.70 19.47
CA GLU A 514 -20.65 -1.02 20.56
C GLU A 514 -19.66 0.00 19.98
N ILE A 515 -19.88 1.28 20.29
CA ILE A 515 -19.10 2.40 19.72
C ILE A 515 -17.99 2.82 20.69
N TRP A 516 -16.75 2.81 20.20
CA TRP A 516 -15.58 3.29 20.93
C TRP A 516 -14.96 4.49 20.20
N PHE A 517 -14.38 5.42 20.96
CA PHE A 517 -13.51 6.48 20.45
C PHE A 517 -12.14 6.32 21.07
N ILE A 518 -11.09 6.31 20.24
CA ILE A 518 -9.71 6.11 20.66
C ILE A 518 -8.87 7.20 20.01
N THR A 519 -8.32 8.12 20.80
CA THR A 519 -7.60 9.27 20.25
C THR A 519 -6.29 9.55 20.99
N ASP A 520 -5.26 9.88 20.21
CA ASP A 520 -3.97 10.34 20.71
C ASP A 520 -3.97 11.87 20.72
N ILE A 521 -4.24 12.47 21.88
CA ILE A 521 -4.25 13.93 22.05
C ILE A 521 -3.91 14.34 23.49
N TYR A 522 -3.39 15.55 23.63
CA TYR A 522 -3.08 16.17 24.92
C TYR A 522 -4.32 16.68 25.68
N TYR A 523 -5.49 16.82 25.06
CA TYR A 523 -6.70 17.27 25.77
C TYR A 523 -7.22 16.22 26.73
N THR A 524 -7.75 16.67 27.86
CA THR A 524 -8.39 15.78 28.83
C THR A 524 -9.62 15.08 28.25
N LYS A 525 -10.01 13.93 28.82
CA LYS A 525 -11.24 13.22 28.47
C LYS A 525 -12.47 14.12 28.44
N ARG A 526 -12.64 15.00 29.45
CA ARG A 526 -13.79 15.93 29.54
C ARG A 526 -13.83 16.94 28.38
N GLN A 527 -12.67 17.40 27.94
CA GLN A 527 -12.53 18.30 26.78
C GLN A 527 -12.92 17.57 25.49
N VAL A 528 -12.43 16.35 25.29
CA VAL A 528 -12.79 15.51 24.13
C VAL A 528 -14.29 15.17 24.13
N GLU A 529 -14.89 14.82 25.27
CA GLU A 529 -16.34 14.61 25.39
C GLU A 529 -17.16 15.87 25.02
N THR A 530 -16.63 17.05 25.30
CA THR A 530 -17.26 18.33 24.94
C THR A 530 -17.19 18.56 23.43
N MET A 531 -16.05 18.24 22.80
CA MET A 531 -15.92 18.27 21.33
C MET A 531 -16.85 17.25 20.64
N LEU A 532 -16.90 16.00 21.13
CA LEU A 532 -17.80 14.96 20.59
C LEU A 532 -19.28 15.37 20.67
N ARG A 533 -19.70 15.98 21.79
CA ARG A 533 -21.06 16.53 21.91
C ARG A 533 -21.31 17.68 20.94
N LYS A 534 -20.34 18.58 20.77
CA LYS A 534 -20.46 19.70 19.82
C LYS A 534 -20.68 19.22 18.39
N ILE A 535 -19.99 18.17 17.95
CA ILE A 535 -20.13 17.62 16.60
C ILE A 535 -21.35 16.70 16.44
N GLY A 536 -22.19 16.54 17.47
CA GLY A 536 -23.45 15.80 17.37
C GLY A 536 -23.39 14.31 17.72
N ILE A 537 -22.31 13.83 18.35
CA ILE A 537 -22.27 12.47 18.89
C ILE A 537 -23.17 12.38 20.13
N ALA A 538 -24.37 11.82 19.95
CA ALA A 538 -25.40 11.67 20.98
C ALA A 538 -25.78 10.20 21.26
N VAL A 539 -24.84 9.28 21.03
CA VAL A 539 -25.01 7.84 21.26
C VAL A 539 -24.21 7.36 22.48
N PRO A 540 -24.53 6.20 23.08
CA PRO A 540 -23.66 5.58 24.06
C PRO A 540 -22.32 5.19 23.44
N TYR A 541 -21.20 5.58 24.06
CA TYR A 541 -19.86 5.21 23.63
C TYR A 541 -18.91 4.99 24.80
N ARG A 542 -17.78 4.32 24.52
CA ARG A 542 -16.59 4.32 25.39
C ARG A 542 -15.53 5.23 24.79
N LEU A 543 -14.87 6.03 25.62
CA LEU A 543 -13.84 6.98 25.18
C LEU A 543 -12.51 6.67 25.86
N PHE A 544 -11.47 6.52 25.04
CA PHE A 544 -10.09 6.28 25.42
C PHE A 544 -9.24 7.44 24.89
N VAL A 545 -8.76 8.27 25.81
CA VAL A 545 -7.90 9.41 25.51
C VAL A 545 -6.51 9.12 26.01
N SER A 546 -5.51 9.31 25.15
CA SER A 546 -4.13 8.95 25.44
C SER A 546 -3.55 9.69 26.64
N SER A 547 -3.81 11.00 26.78
CA SER A 547 -3.37 11.81 27.93
C SER A 547 -3.91 11.32 29.27
N ASP A 548 -5.14 10.80 29.28
CA ASP A 548 -5.80 10.33 30.52
C ASP A 548 -5.37 8.91 30.88
N LEU A 549 -5.09 8.07 29.88
CA LEU A 549 -4.71 6.67 30.09
C LEU A 549 -3.21 6.44 30.17
N GLY A 550 -2.40 7.41 29.72
CA GLY A 550 -0.97 7.22 29.50
C GLY A 550 -0.70 6.11 28.47
N LYS A 551 -1.51 6.02 27.42
CA LYS A 551 -1.41 5.00 26.37
C LYS A 551 -1.59 5.65 25.02
N ARG A 552 -0.68 5.39 24.09
CA ARG A 552 -0.68 5.98 22.73
C ARG A 552 -0.81 4.90 21.66
N LYS A 553 -1.54 5.21 20.59
CA LYS A 553 -1.66 4.39 19.38
C LYS A 553 -0.31 4.30 18.66
N ASP A 554 0.40 5.42 18.52
CA ASP A 554 1.67 5.46 17.79
C ASP A 554 2.85 4.74 18.47
N ALA A 555 2.73 4.50 19.78
CA ALA A 555 3.64 3.71 20.60
C ALA A 555 3.16 2.24 20.77
N GLY A 556 2.00 1.88 20.21
CA GLY A 556 1.40 0.55 20.34
C GLY A 556 0.75 0.24 21.69
N THR A 557 1.06 1.00 22.74
CA THR A 557 0.54 0.77 24.11
C THR A 557 -0.99 0.86 24.20
N MET A 558 -1.64 1.69 23.38
CA MET A 558 -3.09 1.74 23.26
C MET A 558 -3.65 0.44 22.64
N TRP A 559 -2.99 -0.08 21.61
CA TRP A 559 -3.43 -1.32 20.94
C TRP A 559 -3.27 -2.55 21.80
N THR A 560 -2.21 -2.62 22.62
CA THR A 560 -2.07 -3.65 23.67
C THR A 560 -3.29 -3.63 24.59
N TYR A 561 -3.66 -2.46 25.11
CA TYR A 561 -4.77 -2.30 26.02
C TYR A 561 -6.13 -2.62 25.39
N VAL A 562 -6.37 -2.16 24.16
CA VAL A 562 -7.56 -2.49 23.38
C VAL A 562 -7.66 -4.00 23.14
N LYS A 563 -6.56 -4.65 22.78
CA LYS A 563 -6.51 -6.11 22.59
C LYS A 563 -6.84 -6.87 23.86
N GLU A 564 -6.35 -6.44 25.02
CA GLU A 564 -6.71 -7.03 26.31
C GLU A 564 -8.21 -6.89 26.61
N LEU A 565 -8.78 -5.70 26.37
CA LEU A 565 -10.21 -5.47 26.54
C LEU A 565 -11.07 -6.38 25.65
N ILE A 566 -10.66 -6.59 24.40
CA ILE A 566 -11.39 -7.42 23.45
C ILE A 566 -11.20 -8.91 23.74
N SER A 567 -10.01 -9.33 24.19
CA SER A 567 -9.68 -10.73 24.47
C SER A 567 -10.56 -11.33 25.58
N GLY A 568 -11.12 -10.48 26.45
CA GLY A 568 -12.14 -10.86 27.43
C GLY A 568 -13.56 -11.03 26.86
N THR A 569 -13.74 -10.88 25.55
CA THR A 569 -15.05 -10.91 24.86
C THR A 569 -15.06 -11.92 23.72
N SER A 570 -16.26 -12.41 23.36
CA SER A 570 -16.46 -13.19 22.12
C SER A 570 -16.81 -12.31 20.91
N LYS A 571 -16.60 -11.00 21.01
CA LYS A 571 -16.99 -10.00 20.03
C LYS A 571 -15.86 -9.77 19.03
N ASN A 572 -16.20 -9.59 17.75
CA ASN A 572 -15.23 -9.12 16.76
C ASN A 572 -15.08 -7.59 16.81
N TYR A 573 -13.91 -7.10 16.42
CA TYR A 573 -13.51 -5.70 16.57
C TYR A 573 -12.91 -5.14 15.28
N ILE A 574 -13.18 -3.86 15.01
CA ILE A 574 -12.52 -3.08 13.97
C ILE A 574 -12.25 -1.64 14.40
N HIS A 575 -11.16 -1.06 13.89
CA HIS A 575 -10.81 0.35 14.06
C HIS A 575 -10.91 1.13 12.75
N VAL A 576 -11.35 2.39 12.82
CA VAL A 576 -11.37 3.34 11.71
C VAL A 576 -10.58 4.58 12.10
N GLY A 577 -9.61 4.97 11.27
CA GLY A 577 -8.81 6.16 11.50
C GLY A 577 -8.11 6.65 10.23
N ASP A 578 -7.66 7.89 10.25
CA ASP A 578 -7.03 8.58 9.12
C ASP A 578 -5.50 8.49 9.15
N ASN A 579 -4.89 8.19 10.30
CA ASN A 579 -3.44 8.13 10.39
C ASN A 579 -2.94 6.76 9.91
N VAL A 580 -2.26 6.75 8.77
CA VAL A 580 -1.68 5.53 8.18
C VAL A 580 -0.84 4.73 9.17
N ARG A 581 -0.05 5.39 10.01
CA ARG A 581 0.88 4.69 10.92
C ARG A 581 0.18 4.22 12.18
N SER A 582 -0.45 5.12 12.94
CA SER A 582 -1.01 4.78 14.25
C SER A 582 -2.29 3.95 14.14
N ASP A 583 -3.16 4.27 13.19
CA ASP A 583 -4.51 3.69 13.11
C ASP A 583 -4.58 2.48 12.18
N ALA A 584 -3.68 2.42 11.19
CA ALA A 584 -3.67 1.34 10.21
C ALA A 584 -2.49 0.37 10.42
N GLN A 585 -1.24 0.82 10.26
CA GLN A 585 -0.05 -0.05 10.34
C GLN A 585 0.08 -0.70 11.72
N ILE A 586 0.24 0.10 12.79
CA ILE A 586 0.49 -0.43 14.13
C ILE A 586 -0.73 -1.21 14.64
N CYS A 587 -1.96 -0.73 14.39
CA CYS A 587 -3.17 -1.48 14.71
C CYS A 587 -3.16 -2.89 14.08
N GLY A 588 -2.81 -2.98 12.79
CA GLY A 588 -2.67 -4.24 12.06
C GLY A 588 -1.53 -5.14 12.56
N ASP A 589 -0.40 -4.56 12.96
CA ASP A 589 0.74 -5.30 13.54
C ASP A 589 0.36 -6.01 14.86
N PHE A 590 -0.63 -5.48 15.59
CA PHE A 590 -1.21 -6.13 16.78
C PHE A 590 -2.25 -7.21 16.46
N GLY A 591 -2.56 -7.42 15.18
CA GLY A 591 -3.55 -8.38 14.68
C GLY A 591 -4.99 -7.88 14.76
N LEU A 592 -5.20 -6.57 14.92
CA LEU A 592 -6.52 -5.95 14.95
C LEU A 592 -6.95 -5.53 13.53
N GLN A 593 -8.23 -5.72 13.21
CA GLN A 593 -8.79 -5.28 11.92
C GLN A 593 -8.88 -3.75 11.91
N ASN A 594 -8.58 -3.14 10.76
CA ASN A 594 -8.66 -1.70 10.58
C ASN A 594 -9.13 -1.30 9.19
N ILE A 595 -9.72 -0.11 9.10
CA ILE A 595 -10.00 0.60 7.85
C ILE A 595 -9.35 1.97 7.94
N HIS A 596 -8.41 2.21 7.03
CA HIS A 596 -7.84 3.52 6.82
C HIS A 596 -8.73 4.38 5.92
N ILE A 597 -9.06 5.58 6.38
CA ILE A 597 -9.68 6.64 5.58
C ILE A 597 -8.63 7.71 5.25
N LEU A 598 -8.80 8.51 4.20
CA LEU A 598 -7.77 9.49 3.85
C LEU A 598 -7.78 10.67 4.82
N HIS A 599 -6.60 11.02 5.36
CA HIS A 599 -6.36 12.31 5.97
C HIS A 599 -6.63 13.43 4.94
N PRO A 600 -7.21 14.59 5.33
CA PRO A 600 -7.60 15.65 4.40
C PRO A 600 -6.47 16.13 3.47
N ILE A 601 -5.24 16.26 3.98
CA ILE A 601 -4.08 16.69 3.17
C ILE A 601 -3.69 15.62 2.15
N ASP A 602 -3.66 14.34 2.54
CA ASP A 602 -3.34 13.25 1.61
C ASP A 602 -4.39 13.15 0.50
N LYS A 603 -5.66 13.33 0.87
CA LYS A 603 -6.76 13.39 -0.11
C LYS A 603 -6.61 14.56 -1.08
N TRP A 604 -6.23 15.74 -0.58
CA TRP A 604 -5.98 16.93 -1.40
C TRP A 604 -4.86 16.70 -2.42
N LYS A 605 -3.75 16.07 -1.99
CA LYS A 605 -2.64 15.70 -2.87
C LYS A 605 -3.05 14.66 -3.90
N LEU A 606 -3.70 13.58 -3.48
CA LEU A 606 -4.18 12.51 -4.38
C LEU A 606 -5.23 13.00 -5.38
N ALA A 607 -6.00 14.04 -5.05
CA ALA A 607 -6.92 14.72 -5.98
C ALA A 607 -6.21 15.57 -7.05
N GLY A 608 -4.88 15.70 -6.98
CA GLY A 608 -4.07 16.50 -7.90
C GLY A 608 -3.96 17.98 -7.51
N PHE A 609 -4.39 18.37 -6.31
CA PHE A 609 -4.34 19.77 -5.85
C PHE A 609 -3.07 20.12 -5.06
N GLY A 610 -2.11 19.20 -4.94
CA GLY A 610 -0.86 19.42 -4.19
C GLY A 610 -0.06 20.66 -4.65
N CYS A 611 -0.13 21.01 -5.94
CA CYS A 611 0.55 22.20 -6.48
C CYS A 611 -0.16 23.53 -6.18
N LEU A 612 -1.44 23.51 -5.77
CA LEU A 612 -2.22 24.73 -5.53
C LEU A 612 -2.02 25.28 -4.12
N ALA A 613 -1.72 24.40 -3.16
CA ALA A 613 -1.55 24.76 -1.77
C ALA A 613 -0.43 23.91 -1.15
N SER A 614 0.70 24.53 -0.84
CA SER A 614 1.75 23.94 -0.02
C SER A 614 1.44 24.15 1.46
N LEU A 615 0.25 23.73 1.92
CA LEU A 615 -0.01 23.60 3.37
C LEU A 615 0.83 22.47 4.01
N ASP A 616 1.60 21.77 3.18
CA ASP A 616 2.63 20.80 3.55
C ASP A 616 3.99 21.44 3.89
N MET A 617 4.07 22.77 3.95
CA MET A 617 5.22 23.45 4.55
C MET A 617 5.20 23.15 6.06
N ASP A 618 6.34 22.82 6.65
CA ASP A 618 6.47 22.61 8.10
C ASP A 618 5.94 23.80 8.94
N THR A 619 5.77 24.97 8.32
CA THR A 619 5.20 26.20 8.90
C THR A 619 4.34 26.96 7.86
N PRO A 620 3.03 26.65 7.72
CA PRO A 620 2.17 27.40 6.79
C PRO A 620 1.88 28.82 7.31
N SER A 621 1.78 29.79 6.40
CA SER A 621 1.39 31.17 6.77
C SER A 621 -0.08 31.24 7.21
N GLU A 622 -0.45 32.18 8.09
CA GLU A 622 -1.87 32.39 8.46
C GLU A 622 -2.75 32.65 7.23
N SER A 623 -2.23 33.38 6.23
CA SER A 623 -2.94 33.59 4.97
C SER A 623 -3.24 32.30 4.21
N ASP A 624 -2.31 31.35 4.21
CA ASP A 624 -2.52 30.04 3.57
C ASP A 624 -3.51 29.19 4.36
N ILE A 625 -3.39 29.20 5.70
CA ILE A 625 -4.34 28.50 6.59
C ILE A 625 -5.75 29.01 6.35
N LEU A 626 -5.95 30.33 6.34
CA LEU A 626 -7.26 30.96 6.12
C LEU A 626 -7.78 30.72 4.70
N LYS A 627 -6.90 30.75 3.70
CA LYS A 627 -7.27 30.62 2.29
C LYS A 627 -7.56 29.18 1.89
N TRP A 628 -6.76 28.21 2.33
CA TRP A 628 -6.80 26.83 1.84
C TRP A 628 -7.29 25.84 2.89
N GLY A 629 -7.08 26.13 4.18
CA GLY A 629 -7.49 25.26 5.29
C GLY A 629 -8.97 24.83 5.23
N PRO A 630 -9.93 25.75 4.98
CA PRO A 630 -11.35 25.38 4.85
C PRO A 630 -11.64 24.47 3.66
N GLN A 631 -10.95 24.65 2.54
CA GLN A 631 -11.13 23.87 1.32
C GLN A 631 -10.58 22.46 1.50
N ILE A 632 -9.39 22.33 2.09
CA ILE A 632 -8.81 21.03 2.45
C ILE A 632 -9.73 20.31 3.45
N SER A 633 -10.16 20.99 4.51
CA SER A 633 -11.10 20.44 5.50
C SER A 633 -12.42 19.99 4.87
N ASN A 634 -12.99 20.79 3.96
CA ASN A 634 -14.24 20.43 3.28
C ASN A 634 -14.05 19.27 2.30
N LEU A 635 -12.92 19.16 1.60
CA LEU A 635 -12.63 18.00 0.75
C LEU A 635 -12.44 16.73 1.59
N GLY A 636 -11.72 16.85 2.70
CA GLY A 636 -11.45 15.80 3.68
C GLY A 636 -12.67 15.36 4.49
N ARG A 637 -13.80 16.08 4.39
CA ARG A 637 -15.09 15.69 4.98
C ARG A 637 -15.51 14.29 4.53
N TYR A 638 -15.26 13.93 3.27
CA TYR A 638 -15.55 12.58 2.79
C TYR A 638 -14.36 11.64 3.02
N PRO A 639 -14.55 10.46 3.64
CA PRO A 639 -13.45 9.53 3.95
C PRO A 639 -12.80 8.91 2.69
N PHE A 640 -13.54 8.84 1.59
CA PHE A 640 -13.15 8.25 0.32
C PHE A 640 -13.33 9.25 -0.83
N PHE A 641 -12.97 8.83 -2.05
CA PHE A 641 -13.35 9.48 -3.30
C PHE A 641 -14.59 8.80 -3.87
N GLY A 642 -15.44 9.57 -4.56
CA GLY A 642 -16.62 9.05 -5.27
C GLY A 642 -17.94 9.72 -4.89
N GLU A 643 -17.92 10.63 -3.91
CA GLU A 643 -19.05 11.47 -3.50
C GLU A 643 -19.27 12.73 -4.33
#